data_AF-A0A943TDY6-F1
#
_entry.id   AF-A0A943TDY6-F1
#
_cell.length_a   1.000
_cell.length_b   1.000
_cell.length_c   1.000
_cell.angle_alpha   90.00
_cell.angle_beta   90.00
_cell.angle_gamma   90.00
#
_symmetry.space_group_name_H-M   'P 1'
#
loop_
_entity.id
_entity.type
_entity.pdbx_description
1 polymer ?
#
loop_
_entity_poly.entity_id
_entity_poly.type
_entity_poly.pdbx_seq_one_letter_code
_entity_poly.pdbx_strand_id
1 'polypeptide(L)'
;MEEVREYLKKVDDIDTYINILYKIKDHVIIVLSVKDTPGSNMSEEVLNKIKGMGFSNFSKELWRMYAGILYNGEPVLDSQSNTVEENVEAHIEVGNTKISVLSAAWRNGNRTSILINNIDYACNRRGVNIVVYDTATDAPIDSIFYDSHGETPFFSREKRILEKQRWLENKQVYDVCVVGFWYGANYGSILNGYATYRILKNLGKSVILLGKPDYETDDMELRAWTHNMKFMNSVYSKDEIVPRMSFDDMSLINKHAYTFLAGSDQIWNYRVSFSGCMYLPFVKEEKRRISFCSSFGSINDHVPNERQKFVSEEFHKYDAISVREEFGKENLKNKYGIDAKVLLEPVFDIEKEIYYELIEQATFYENEPYIIAYILDPNDEKLAVINKIGYCMGCKVITIPDGYYTIIKSSWDKYQRKGEFPNVQVNMDVTDFLKAFSDAQFVVTDSFHGTCFSIIFEKKFISVCNNVRGAERFDDILGRFNLVDRLVCDIGKFQWNDNYLDDIDYESINKVIERGRNEAVEWLSKAVNINKCDLSVKRTVNFNECIGCAACANICPKNAIEMSTDKYGYYIPKVLAEKCINCGVCTKVCPTLSIRKNYNNVPKLYEFQSKNREVLYASSSGGIFTTLAEKIFDKNGVIYGAAWDDNFYVKHTKIESIAEIEKLQKSKYLQSFIDENTFKDIKIYLQEGRLVMFTGCPCQVAGLRNFLGREYENLVLVDLLCGNAPSAKFFQKYLQDDVHGEIEKYEFRSKEHGWNCVCEKITYKTMDKEIRYGQKCDEYQRVYHNHTMCAEHCEHCKYQVFPRLGDITIGDFWWIDKHDSLIDTQKGVSAVLINNDKGNGWFNRISDCEGIKKEAPLEWLSGNGNYKGNWAGAQRDLFYEMILKKGFHEAADYALKPNHGNYRNIYDCNDTLLQYDRASYQFAYDSKWWEQHVIGGCLTLIVKPGASKPGRYAVMQLGKELERKYSYRFSVKYKIKSESDVINFHIKDSGSSLYQIILSDNIKGKNNGLEWIEKSVEFVPKSNFYDEFMIVASQVSGNNSYISFAYISIVKIR
;
A
#
# COMPACT_ATOMS: atom_id res chain seq x y z
N MET A 1 -43.42 2.62 27.69
CA MET A 1 -42.55 2.36 26.52
C MET A 1 -41.94 0.97 26.55
N GLU A 2 -41.32 0.52 27.63
CA GLU A 2 -40.69 -0.81 27.70
C GLU A 2 -41.65 -1.99 27.45
N GLU A 3 -42.83 -1.99 28.10
CA GLU A 3 -43.89 -2.97 27.82
C GLU A 3 -44.38 -2.92 26.36
N VAL A 4 -44.40 -1.71 25.77
CA VAL A 4 -44.82 -1.50 24.38
C VAL A 4 -43.76 -2.04 23.41
N ARG A 5 -42.46 -1.91 23.72
CA ARG A 5 -41.37 -2.51 22.94
C ARG A 5 -41.48 -4.04 22.93
N GLU A 6 -41.71 -4.65 24.08
CA GLU A 6 -41.86 -6.10 24.20
C GLU A 6 -43.15 -6.62 23.58
N TYR A 7 -44.21 -5.81 23.57
CA TYR A 7 -45.45 -6.13 22.88
C TYR A 7 -45.31 -6.01 21.36
N LEU A 8 -44.67 -4.95 20.84
CA LEU A 8 -44.47 -4.71 19.40
C LEU A 8 -43.75 -5.89 18.72
N LYS A 9 -42.74 -6.47 19.39
CA LYS A 9 -42.00 -7.65 18.89
C LYS A 9 -42.84 -8.93 18.76
N LYS A 10 -43.99 -9.01 19.43
CA LYS A 10 -44.87 -10.21 19.46
C LYS A 10 -45.99 -10.16 18.42
N VAL A 11 -46.25 -9.01 17.80
CA VAL A 11 -47.33 -8.81 16.82
C VAL A 11 -46.98 -9.48 15.50
N ASP A 12 -47.88 -10.23 14.88
CA ASP A 12 -47.63 -10.96 13.64
C ASP A 12 -48.52 -10.53 12.45
N ASP A 13 -49.34 -9.51 12.64
CA ASP A 13 -50.18 -8.91 11.60
C ASP A 13 -49.93 -7.40 11.41
N ILE A 14 -50.07 -6.92 10.18
CA ILE A 14 -49.75 -5.52 9.83
C ILE A 14 -50.74 -4.51 10.43
N ASP A 15 -52.02 -4.87 10.58
CA ASP A 15 -53.06 -3.98 11.06
C ASP A 15 -52.81 -3.60 12.53
N THR A 16 -52.60 -4.60 13.38
CA THR A 16 -52.22 -4.42 14.79
C THR A 16 -50.90 -3.69 14.90
N TYR A 17 -49.92 -4.01 14.05
CA TYR A 17 -48.59 -3.37 14.07
C TYR A 17 -48.68 -1.86 13.80
N ILE A 18 -49.35 -1.46 12.71
CA ILE A 18 -49.56 -0.06 12.35
C ILE A 18 -50.41 0.67 13.39
N ASN A 19 -51.41 0.03 13.99
CA ASN A 19 -52.20 0.60 15.09
C ASN A 19 -51.35 0.96 16.31
N ILE A 20 -50.36 0.13 16.64
CA ILE A 20 -49.44 0.42 17.74
C ILE A 20 -48.50 1.55 17.33
N LEU A 21 -47.93 1.52 16.12
CA LEU A 21 -47.08 2.60 15.61
C LEU A 21 -47.78 3.96 15.67
N TYR A 22 -49.06 4.01 15.27
CA TYR A 22 -49.86 5.23 15.34
C TYR A 22 -49.96 5.81 16.76
N LYS A 23 -50.00 4.95 17.80
CA LYS A 23 -50.07 5.36 19.21
C LYS A 23 -48.73 5.80 19.78
N ILE A 24 -47.61 5.31 19.24
CA ILE A 24 -46.26 5.58 19.77
C ILE A 24 -45.42 6.55 18.93
N LYS A 25 -45.90 6.95 17.75
CA LYS A 25 -45.18 7.78 16.78
C LYS A 25 -44.52 9.02 17.39
N ASP A 26 -45.10 9.61 18.43
CA ASP A 26 -44.63 10.83 19.09
C ASP A 26 -43.39 10.60 19.98
N HIS A 27 -42.93 9.35 20.11
CA HIS A 27 -41.83 8.95 20.98
C HIS A 27 -40.73 8.14 20.27
N VAL A 28 -40.85 7.93 18.96
CA VAL A 28 -39.93 7.08 18.18
C VAL A 28 -39.60 7.73 16.84
N ILE A 29 -38.57 7.20 16.19
CA ILE A 29 -38.33 7.39 14.76
C ILE A 29 -38.95 6.20 14.03
N ILE A 30 -39.71 6.47 12.96
CA ILE A 30 -40.26 5.44 12.08
C ILE A 30 -39.75 5.71 10.67
N VAL A 31 -39.05 4.74 10.09
CA VAL A 31 -38.54 4.83 8.73
C VAL A 31 -39.21 3.77 7.86
N LEU A 32 -39.75 4.18 6.72
CA LEU A 32 -40.33 3.29 5.71
C LEU A 32 -39.48 3.36 4.45
N SER A 33 -39.35 2.20 3.82
CA SER A 33 -38.79 2.11 2.49
C SER A 33 -39.45 0.98 1.71
N VAL A 34 -39.62 1.18 0.40
CA VAL A 34 -40.28 0.20 -0.46
C VAL A 34 -39.25 -0.50 -1.34
N LYS A 35 -39.44 -1.80 -1.53
CA LYS A 35 -38.74 -2.56 -2.56
C LYS A 35 -39.78 -3.26 -3.44
N ASP A 36 -39.66 -3.00 -4.74
CA ASP A 36 -40.48 -3.56 -5.82
C ASP A 36 -41.97 -3.14 -5.75
N THR A 37 -42.69 -3.42 -4.66
CA THR A 37 -44.13 -3.15 -4.54
C THR A 37 -44.49 -2.45 -3.22
N PRO A 38 -45.12 -1.26 -3.24
CA PRO A 38 -45.46 -0.54 -2.01
C PRO A 38 -46.72 -1.05 -1.31
N GLY A 39 -47.57 -1.87 -1.95
CA GLY A 39 -48.85 -2.16 -1.30
C GLY A 39 -50.01 -2.72 -2.10
N SER A 40 -49.85 -3.42 -3.23
CA SER A 40 -50.97 -3.65 -4.17
C SER A 40 -52.22 -4.30 -3.54
N ASN A 41 -52.07 -5.29 -2.66
CA ASN A 41 -53.19 -5.91 -1.92
C ASN A 41 -53.33 -5.41 -0.46
N MET A 42 -52.76 -4.26 -0.12
CA MET A 42 -52.92 -3.65 1.20
C MET A 42 -54.37 -3.15 1.39
N SER A 43 -54.95 -3.29 2.58
CA SER A 43 -56.29 -2.76 2.87
C SER A 43 -56.32 -1.22 2.82
N GLU A 44 -57.47 -0.63 2.50
CA GLU A 44 -57.65 0.84 2.59
C GLU A 44 -57.48 1.37 4.02
N GLU A 45 -57.85 0.56 5.01
CA GLU A 45 -57.70 0.93 6.43
C GLU A 45 -56.22 1.10 6.82
N VAL A 46 -55.35 0.17 6.44
CA VAL A 46 -53.89 0.25 6.70
C VAL A 46 -53.28 1.43 5.95
N LEU A 47 -53.62 1.61 4.67
CA LEU A 47 -53.13 2.74 3.87
C LEU A 47 -53.49 4.09 4.51
N ASN A 48 -54.75 4.26 4.91
CA ASN A 48 -55.22 5.49 5.52
C ASN A 48 -54.54 5.77 6.87
N LYS A 49 -54.22 4.73 7.64
CA LYS A 49 -53.44 4.87 8.88
C LYS A 49 -51.99 5.26 8.61
N ILE A 50 -51.33 4.66 7.62
CA ILE A 50 -49.96 5.06 7.20
C ILE A 50 -49.94 6.54 6.79
N LYS A 51 -50.87 6.97 5.94
CA LYS A 51 -51.03 8.37 5.56
C LYS A 51 -51.32 9.27 6.76
N GLY A 52 -52.21 8.82 7.65
CA GLY A 52 -52.59 9.54 8.86
C GLY A 52 -51.49 9.67 9.91
N MET A 53 -50.41 8.89 9.83
CA MET A 53 -49.22 9.07 10.67
C MET A 53 -48.31 10.21 10.18
N GLY A 54 -48.44 10.64 8.91
CA GLY A 54 -47.62 11.68 8.30
C GLY A 54 -46.97 11.29 6.96
N PHE A 55 -47.16 10.06 6.48
CA PHE A 55 -46.67 9.57 5.18
C PHE A 55 -47.70 9.82 4.06
N SER A 56 -48.05 11.08 3.85
CA SER A 56 -49.15 11.49 2.96
C SER A 56 -48.98 11.06 1.50
N ASN A 57 -47.74 11.04 1.01
CA ASN A 57 -47.40 10.65 -0.37
C ASN A 57 -47.36 9.14 -0.56
N PHE A 58 -47.43 8.32 0.49
CA PHE A 58 -47.40 6.87 0.36
C PHE A 58 -48.62 6.35 -0.43
N SER A 59 -48.41 5.52 -1.45
CA SER A 59 -49.50 5.03 -2.32
C SER A 59 -49.33 3.56 -2.71
N LYS A 60 -50.40 2.96 -3.27
CA LYS A 60 -50.42 1.56 -3.73
C LYS A 60 -49.94 1.39 -5.17
N GLU A 61 -49.41 2.43 -5.80
CA GLU A 61 -48.96 2.39 -7.19
C GLU A 61 -47.81 1.38 -7.38
N LEU A 62 -48.00 0.42 -8.28
CA LEU A 62 -46.99 -0.63 -8.54
C LEU A 62 -45.67 -0.02 -9.05
N TRP A 63 -44.56 -0.62 -8.61
CA TRP A 63 -43.19 -0.27 -9.03
C TRP A 63 -42.77 1.17 -8.74
N ARG A 64 -43.43 1.82 -7.79
CA ARG A 64 -43.01 3.13 -7.27
C ARG A 64 -42.08 2.97 -6.09
N MET A 65 -40.97 3.67 -6.14
CA MET A 65 -40.03 3.73 -5.03
C MET A 65 -40.54 4.74 -4.02
N TYR A 66 -40.38 4.45 -2.74
CA TYR A 66 -40.85 5.30 -1.66
C TYR A 66 -39.89 5.24 -0.48
N ALA A 67 -39.63 6.40 0.12
CA ALA A 67 -38.97 6.52 1.40
C ALA A 67 -39.69 7.54 2.29
N GLY A 68 -39.90 7.18 3.54
CA GLY A 68 -40.54 8.02 4.54
C GLY A 68 -39.79 7.99 5.87
N ILE A 69 -39.67 9.14 6.53
CA ILE A 69 -39.10 9.27 7.87
C ILE A 69 -40.05 10.12 8.73
N LEU A 70 -40.51 9.56 9.85
CA LEU A 70 -41.15 10.27 10.95
C LEU A 70 -40.18 10.42 12.12
N TYR A 71 -40.13 11.59 12.72
CA TYR A 71 -39.41 11.87 13.96
C TYR A 71 -40.35 12.48 14.98
N ASN A 72 -40.64 11.75 16.06
CA ASN A 72 -41.54 12.18 17.13
C ASN A 72 -42.90 12.69 16.59
N GLY A 73 -43.48 11.94 15.66
CA GLY A 73 -44.80 12.24 15.08
C GLY A 73 -44.79 13.22 13.91
N GLU A 74 -43.67 13.89 13.64
CA GLU A 74 -43.55 14.87 12.56
C GLU A 74 -42.85 14.28 11.31
N PRO A 75 -43.38 14.49 10.09
CA PRO A 75 -42.79 13.98 8.87
C PRO A 75 -41.55 14.79 8.49
N VAL A 76 -40.40 14.10 8.43
CA VAL A 76 -39.12 14.66 8.03
C VAL A 76 -38.80 14.32 6.57
N LEU A 77 -39.29 13.17 6.11
CA LEU A 77 -39.24 12.75 4.71
C LEU A 77 -40.54 12.03 4.35
N ASP A 78 -41.09 12.35 3.18
CA ASP A 78 -42.26 11.69 2.61
C ASP A 78 -42.16 11.78 1.08
N SER A 79 -41.35 10.91 0.48
CA SER A 79 -40.96 11.02 -0.93
C SER A 79 -41.28 9.75 -1.71
N GLN A 80 -41.92 9.93 -2.86
CA GLN A 80 -42.24 8.89 -3.83
C GLN A 80 -41.62 9.22 -5.19
N SER A 81 -41.16 8.21 -5.92
CA SER A 81 -40.63 8.39 -7.28
C SER A 81 -41.71 8.80 -8.29
N ASN A 82 -41.35 9.66 -9.25
CA ASN A 82 -42.26 10.09 -10.31
C ASN A 82 -42.31 9.09 -11.47
N THR A 83 -41.28 8.25 -11.62
CA THR A 83 -41.18 7.17 -12.61
C THR A 83 -40.85 5.83 -11.96
N VAL A 84 -41.00 4.71 -12.69
CA VAL A 84 -40.67 3.35 -12.21
C VAL A 84 -39.17 3.03 -12.29
N GLU A 85 -38.38 3.91 -12.90
CA GLU A 85 -36.92 3.77 -13.03
C GLU A 85 -36.13 4.66 -12.05
N GLU A 86 -36.81 5.58 -11.36
CA GLU A 86 -36.22 6.48 -10.38
C GLU A 86 -36.01 5.81 -9.01
N ASN A 87 -34.87 6.11 -8.38
CA ASN A 87 -34.61 5.77 -6.99
C ASN A 87 -35.10 6.90 -6.07
N VAL A 88 -35.50 6.56 -4.85
CA VAL A 88 -35.69 7.54 -3.77
C VAL A 88 -34.58 7.30 -2.75
N GLU A 89 -33.75 8.32 -2.52
CA GLU A 89 -32.65 8.29 -1.56
C GLU A 89 -32.62 9.58 -0.74
N ALA A 90 -32.37 9.46 0.56
CA ALA A 90 -32.23 10.61 1.45
C ALA A 90 -31.23 10.34 2.58
N HIS A 91 -30.51 11.38 2.97
CA HIS A 91 -29.64 11.41 4.16
C HIS A 91 -30.08 12.57 5.05
N ILE A 92 -30.53 12.27 6.26
CA ILE A 92 -31.16 13.23 7.17
C ILE A 92 -30.57 13.04 8.57
N GLU A 93 -30.31 14.14 9.26
CA GLU A 93 -29.96 14.13 10.68
C GLU A 93 -31.14 14.66 11.50
N VAL A 94 -31.60 13.85 12.46
CA VAL A 94 -32.67 14.23 13.40
C VAL A 94 -32.15 14.08 14.83
N GLY A 95 -32.07 15.19 15.55
CA GLY A 95 -31.38 15.22 16.85
C GLY A 95 -29.92 14.78 16.71
N ASN A 96 -29.52 13.73 17.43
CA ASN A 96 -28.18 13.10 17.33
C ASN A 96 -28.15 11.87 16.41
N THR A 97 -29.27 11.52 15.78
CA THR A 97 -29.41 10.30 14.97
C THR A 97 -29.24 10.62 13.49
N LYS A 98 -28.33 9.91 12.81
CA LYS A 98 -28.15 10.01 11.36
C LYS A 98 -28.96 8.93 10.67
N ILE A 99 -29.83 9.29 9.74
CA ILE A 99 -30.67 8.35 9.01
C ILE A 99 -30.36 8.47 7.52
N SER A 100 -30.07 7.35 6.87
CA SER A 100 -30.02 7.26 5.41
C SER A 100 -31.02 6.22 4.94
N VAL A 101 -31.80 6.53 3.91
CA VAL A 101 -32.80 5.59 3.38
C VAL A 101 -32.70 5.54 1.87
N LEU A 102 -32.73 4.33 1.32
CA LEU A 102 -32.69 4.05 -0.12
C LEU A 102 -33.86 3.13 -0.49
N SER A 103 -34.57 3.49 -1.55
CA SER A 103 -35.54 2.68 -2.26
C SER A 103 -35.16 2.71 -3.74
N ALA A 104 -34.53 1.65 -4.23
CA ALA A 104 -33.96 1.58 -5.57
C ALA A 104 -34.82 0.77 -6.54
N ALA A 105 -35.04 1.32 -7.73
CA ALA A 105 -35.82 0.71 -8.79
C ALA A 105 -35.23 -0.62 -9.29
N TRP A 106 -36.04 -1.44 -9.97
CA TRP A 106 -35.65 -2.77 -10.45
C TRP A 106 -34.33 -2.77 -11.24
N ARG A 107 -34.17 -1.83 -12.18
CA ARG A 107 -32.99 -1.71 -13.04
C ARG A 107 -31.75 -1.16 -12.32
N ASN A 108 -31.94 -0.55 -11.15
CA ASN A 108 -30.89 0.09 -10.37
C ASN A 108 -30.52 -0.72 -9.12
N GLY A 109 -30.67 -2.04 -9.21
CA GLY A 109 -30.27 -3.00 -8.17
C GLY A 109 -31.41 -3.57 -7.32
N ASN A 110 -32.65 -3.09 -7.49
CA ASN A 110 -33.85 -3.60 -6.79
C ASN A 110 -33.62 -3.83 -5.29
N ARG A 111 -33.17 -2.78 -4.59
CA ARG A 111 -32.75 -2.86 -3.19
C ARG A 111 -33.42 -1.77 -2.38
N THR A 112 -33.66 -2.08 -1.12
CA THR A 112 -33.86 -1.04 -0.11
C THR A 112 -32.85 -1.13 1.02
N SER A 113 -32.55 0.01 1.63
CA SER A 113 -31.64 0.16 2.76
C SER A 113 -32.18 1.23 3.71
N ILE A 114 -32.05 1.02 5.02
CA ILE A 114 -32.41 1.98 6.06
C ILE A 114 -31.25 1.99 7.04
N LEU A 115 -30.30 2.90 6.84
CA LEU A 115 -29.18 3.10 7.75
C LEU A 115 -29.57 4.03 8.88
N ILE A 116 -29.40 3.60 10.12
CA ILE A 116 -29.49 4.47 11.29
C ILE A 116 -28.14 4.44 12.00
N ASN A 117 -27.52 5.62 12.18
CA ASN A 117 -26.15 5.77 12.69
C ASN A 117 -25.12 4.91 11.94
N ASN A 118 -25.27 4.84 10.60
CA ASN A 118 -24.47 4.05 9.66
C ASN A 118 -24.59 2.52 9.79
N ILE A 119 -25.65 2.02 10.44
CA ILE A 119 -25.96 0.59 10.52
C ILE A 119 -27.21 0.33 9.68
N ASP A 120 -27.13 -0.55 8.67
CA ASP A 120 -28.31 -0.94 7.87
C ASP A 120 -29.23 -1.86 8.71
N TYR A 121 -30.47 -1.41 8.87
CA TYR A 121 -31.57 -2.08 9.57
C TYR A 121 -32.72 -2.46 8.65
N ALA A 122 -32.64 -2.23 7.34
CA ALA A 122 -33.70 -2.67 6.44
C ALA A 122 -33.69 -4.19 6.26
N CYS A 123 -34.88 -4.81 6.21
CA CYS A 123 -35.01 -6.22 5.84
C CYS A 123 -34.67 -6.49 4.36
N ASN A 124 -34.68 -5.45 3.52
CA ASN A 124 -34.45 -5.53 2.07
C ASN A 124 -35.31 -6.59 1.35
N ARG A 125 -36.56 -6.75 1.78
CA ARG A 125 -37.54 -7.69 1.19
C ARG A 125 -38.54 -6.96 0.31
N ARG A 126 -39.13 -7.68 -0.65
CA ARG A 126 -40.24 -7.15 -1.46
C ARG A 126 -41.36 -6.66 -0.53
N GLY A 127 -41.94 -5.51 -0.86
CA GLY A 127 -42.97 -4.90 -0.02
C GLY A 127 -42.50 -3.63 0.68
N VAL A 128 -43.18 -3.33 1.79
CA VAL A 128 -42.89 -2.22 2.68
C VAL A 128 -41.94 -2.70 3.78
N ASN A 129 -40.78 -2.09 3.90
CA ASN A 129 -39.82 -2.35 4.97
C ASN A 129 -39.97 -1.22 5.99
N ILE A 130 -40.09 -1.58 7.27
CA ILE A 130 -40.34 -0.61 8.35
C ILE A 130 -39.31 -0.83 9.45
N VAL A 131 -38.57 0.22 9.79
CA VAL A 131 -37.65 0.26 10.94
C VAL A 131 -38.21 1.23 11.96
N VAL A 132 -38.29 0.76 13.21
CA VAL A 132 -38.74 1.57 14.35
C VAL A 132 -37.55 1.75 15.27
N TYR A 133 -37.20 3.00 15.59
CA TYR A 133 -36.00 3.31 16.35
C TYR A 133 -36.31 4.18 17.57
N ASP A 134 -35.78 3.77 18.72
CA ASP A 134 -35.98 4.48 19.98
C ASP A 134 -34.85 5.47 20.22
N THR A 135 -35.19 6.75 20.24
CA THR A 135 -34.23 7.84 20.43
C THR A 135 -33.78 7.97 21.89
N ALA A 136 -34.55 7.46 22.86
CA ALA A 136 -34.19 7.54 24.27
C ALA A 136 -33.16 6.48 24.65
N THR A 137 -33.21 5.30 24.04
CA THR A 137 -32.22 4.22 24.25
C THR A 137 -31.18 4.09 23.14
N ASP A 138 -31.27 4.93 22.10
CA ASP A 138 -30.38 4.92 20.92
C ASP A 138 -30.31 3.52 20.27
N ALA A 139 -31.45 2.83 20.19
CA ALA A 139 -31.52 1.44 19.76
C ALA A 139 -32.74 1.18 18.87
N PRO A 140 -32.64 0.31 17.84
CA PRO A 140 -33.80 -0.13 17.09
C PRO A 140 -34.75 -0.91 18.01
N ILE A 141 -36.04 -0.64 17.89
CA ILE A 141 -37.11 -1.38 18.57
C ILE A 141 -37.46 -2.63 17.77
N ASP A 142 -37.65 -2.47 16.46
CA ASP A 142 -38.08 -3.54 15.56
C ASP A 142 -37.70 -3.23 14.10
N SER A 143 -37.55 -4.28 13.28
CA SER A 143 -37.36 -4.19 11.83
C SER A 143 -38.16 -5.29 11.14
N ILE A 144 -39.14 -4.87 10.34
CA ILE A 144 -40.12 -5.76 9.72
C ILE A 144 -40.20 -5.50 8.23
N PHE A 145 -40.79 -6.45 7.50
CA PHE A 145 -41.30 -6.21 6.16
C PHE A 145 -42.72 -6.73 6.00
N TYR A 146 -43.46 -6.10 5.09
CA TYR A 146 -44.80 -6.47 4.71
C TYR A 146 -44.91 -6.58 3.19
N ASP A 147 -44.99 -7.82 2.71
CA ASP A 147 -45.21 -8.13 1.30
C ASP A 147 -46.72 -8.30 1.04
N SER A 148 -47.33 -7.32 0.40
CA SER A 148 -48.75 -7.36 0.02
C SER A 148 -48.96 -7.67 -1.46
N HIS A 149 -47.98 -8.21 -2.17
CA HIS A 149 -48.13 -8.51 -3.60
C HIS A 149 -48.71 -9.92 -3.84
N GLY A 150 -48.43 -10.88 -2.96
CA GLY A 150 -48.95 -12.25 -3.06
C GLY A 150 -50.46 -12.39 -2.81
N GLU A 151 -51.04 -13.54 -3.17
CA GLU A 151 -52.45 -13.88 -2.90
C GLU A 151 -52.79 -13.84 -1.41
N THR A 152 -51.81 -14.15 -0.55
CA THR A 152 -51.88 -13.97 0.90
C THR A 152 -50.81 -12.96 1.31
N PRO A 153 -51.19 -11.78 1.84
CA PRO A 153 -50.22 -10.83 2.37
C PRO A 153 -49.35 -11.45 3.46
N PHE A 154 -48.06 -11.12 3.46
CA PHE A 154 -47.07 -11.74 4.33
C PHE A 154 -46.37 -10.66 5.18
N PHE A 155 -46.54 -10.75 6.49
CA PHE A 155 -45.86 -9.93 7.48
C PHE A 155 -44.77 -10.77 8.18
N SER A 156 -43.54 -10.26 8.26
CA SER A 156 -42.48 -10.98 8.95
C SER A 156 -41.35 -10.09 9.45
N ARG A 157 -40.53 -10.66 10.34
CA ARG A 157 -39.37 -10.03 10.97
C ARG A 157 -38.08 -10.71 10.54
N GLU A 158 -37.06 -9.92 10.29
CA GLU A 158 -35.72 -10.47 10.03
C GLU A 158 -34.92 -10.59 11.33
N LYS A 159 -34.93 -11.78 11.93
CA LYS A 159 -34.21 -12.08 13.19
C LYS A 159 -32.71 -11.77 13.13
N ARG A 160 -32.10 -11.86 11.94
CA ARG A 160 -30.68 -11.58 11.69
C ARG A 160 -30.29 -10.15 12.06
N ILE A 161 -31.20 -9.19 11.93
CA ILE A 161 -30.93 -7.78 12.24
C ILE A 161 -30.78 -7.58 13.76
N LEU A 162 -31.62 -8.26 14.56
CA LEU A 162 -31.53 -8.25 16.02
C LEU A 162 -30.29 -9.01 16.51
N GLU A 163 -29.90 -10.09 15.84
CA GLU A 163 -28.64 -10.82 16.11
C GLU A 163 -27.42 -9.94 15.82
N LYS A 164 -27.43 -9.24 14.67
CA LYS A 164 -26.40 -8.25 14.30
C LYS A 164 -26.25 -7.16 15.36
N GLN A 165 -27.35 -6.61 15.86
CA GLN A 165 -27.33 -5.60 16.92
C GLN A 165 -26.68 -6.14 18.21
N ARG A 166 -27.17 -7.27 18.72
CA ARG A 166 -26.64 -7.89 19.94
C ARG A 166 -25.15 -8.19 19.84
N TRP A 167 -24.71 -8.63 18.66
CA TRP A 167 -23.30 -8.88 18.40
C TRP A 167 -22.47 -7.58 18.41
N LEU A 168 -22.97 -6.51 17.77
CA LEU A 168 -22.30 -5.19 17.75
C LEU A 168 -22.22 -4.53 19.14
N GLU A 169 -23.18 -4.80 20.03
CA GLU A 169 -23.18 -4.33 21.41
C GLU A 169 -22.16 -5.08 22.29
N ASN A 170 -21.67 -6.25 21.84
CA ASN A 170 -20.68 -7.02 22.58
C ASN A 170 -19.33 -6.28 22.64
N LYS A 171 -18.87 -5.96 23.85
CA LYS A 171 -17.60 -5.23 24.08
C LYS A 171 -16.35 -6.10 23.96
N GLN A 172 -16.48 -7.39 23.68
CA GLN A 172 -15.36 -8.29 23.50
C GLN A 172 -14.54 -7.94 22.26
N VAL A 173 -13.22 -7.95 22.42
CA VAL A 173 -12.25 -7.73 21.35
C VAL A 173 -11.38 -8.97 21.23
N TYR A 174 -11.32 -9.51 20.02
CA TYR A 174 -10.61 -10.74 19.69
C TYR A 174 -9.22 -10.45 19.10
N ASP A 175 -8.30 -11.40 19.24
CA ASP A 175 -6.95 -11.29 18.70
C ASP A 175 -6.96 -11.29 17.18
N VAL A 176 -7.75 -12.20 16.58
CA VAL A 176 -7.79 -12.44 15.14
C VAL A 176 -9.23 -12.56 14.63
N CYS A 177 -9.53 -11.87 13.53
CA CYS A 177 -10.68 -12.10 12.68
C CYS A 177 -10.23 -12.85 11.42
N VAL A 178 -10.71 -14.08 11.22
CA VAL A 178 -10.41 -14.89 10.05
C VAL A 178 -11.44 -14.61 8.96
N VAL A 179 -10.93 -14.29 7.77
CA VAL A 179 -11.72 -14.00 6.57
C VAL A 179 -11.44 -15.06 5.53
N GLY A 180 -12.45 -15.84 5.15
CA GLY A 180 -12.32 -16.90 4.16
C GLY A 180 -13.64 -17.61 3.91
N PHE A 181 -13.62 -18.70 3.15
CA PHE A 181 -14.82 -19.46 2.76
C PHE A 181 -15.16 -20.60 3.74
N TRP A 182 -14.89 -20.41 5.03
CA TRP A 182 -15.17 -21.40 6.08
C TRP A 182 -16.67 -21.73 6.22
N TYR A 183 -17.53 -20.87 5.71
CA TYR A 183 -18.98 -21.06 5.61
C TYR A 183 -19.45 -21.72 4.31
N GLY A 184 -18.54 -21.96 3.36
CA GLY A 184 -18.87 -22.46 2.04
C GLY A 184 -19.40 -23.89 2.07
N ALA A 185 -20.13 -24.30 1.03
CA ALA A 185 -20.58 -25.69 0.86
C ALA A 185 -19.52 -26.60 0.24
N ASN A 186 -18.34 -26.10 -0.13
CA ASN A 186 -17.26 -26.97 -0.58
C ASN A 186 -16.56 -27.60 0.64
N TYR A 187 -16.47 -28.94 0.70
CA TYR A 187 -15.82 -29.64 1.82
C TYR A 187 -14.39 -29.15 2.09
N GLY A 188 -13.64 -28.83 1.03
CA GLY A 188 -12.29 -28.28 1.13
C GLY A 188 -12.26 -26.93 1.84
N SER A 189 -13.16 -26.01 1.47
CA SER A 189 -13.21 -24.67 2.08
C SER A 189 -13.60 -24.72 3.56
N ILE A 190 -14.52 -25.61 3.93
CA ILE A 190 -14.96 -25.83 5.32
C ILE A 190 -13.78 -26.32 6.17
N LEU A 191 -13.12 -27.39 5.72
CA LEU A 191 -12.05 -28.04 6.47
C LEU A 191 -10.78 -27.19 6.52
N ASN A 192 -10.52 -26.41 5.47
CA ASN A 192 -9.47 -25.40 5.48
C ASN A 192 -9.71 -24.32 6.54
N GLY A 193 -10.93 -23.76 6.58
CA GLY A 193 -11.34 -22.79 7.57
C GLY A 193 -11.20 -23.33 9.00
N TYR A 194 -11.61 -24.59 9.20
CA TYR A 194 -11.48 -25.29 10.48
C TYR A 194 -10.03 -25.48 10.90
N ALA A 195 -9.15 -25.92 9.98
CA ALA A 195 -7.73 -26.09 10.27
C ALA A 195 -7.09 -24.76 10.68
N THR A 196 -7.34 -23.67 9.93
CA THR A 196 -6.86 -22.33 10.28
C THR A 196 -7.36 -21.88 11.67
N TYR A 197 -8.64 -22.09 11.96
CA TYR A 197 -9.22 -21.81 13.27
C TYR A 197 -8.53 -22.61 14.39
N ARG A 198 -8.32 -23.92 14.20
CA ARG A 198 -7.66 -24.79 15.17
C ARG A 198 -6.21 -24.38 15.43
N ILE A 199 -5.44 -24.02 14.40
CA ILE A 199 -4.06 -23.54 14.58
C ILE A 199 -4.04 -22.29 15.49
N LEU A 200 -4.90 -21.31 15.21
CA LEU A 200 -4.98 -20.09 16.01
C LEU A 200 -5.41 -20.36 17.45
N LYS A 201 -6.36 -21.27 17.65
CA LYS A 201 -6.78 -21.71 19.00
C LYS A 201 -5.67 -22.41 19.76
N ASN A 202 -4.91 -23.28 19.10
CA ASN A 202 -3.74 -23.95 19.68
C ASN A 202 -2.63 -22.95 20.04
N LEU A 203 -2.51 -21.84 19.30
CA LEU A 203 -1.63 -20.71 19.64
C LEU A 203 -2.17 -19.83 20.78
N GLY A 204 -3.29 -20.20 21.41
CA GLY A 204 -3.91 -19.48 22.53
C GLY A 204 -4.60 -18.18 22.13
N LYS A 205 -4.97 -17.99 20.86
CA LYS A 205 -5.63 -16.78 20.38
C LYS A 205 -7.15 -16.85 20.54
N SER A 206 -7.75 -15.72 20.88
CA SER A 206 -9.19 -15.50 20.71
C SER A 206 -9.50 -15.19 19.24
N VAL A 207 -10.48 -15.89 18.67
CA VAL A 207 -10.75 -15.88 17.22
C VAL A 207 -12.21 -15.57 16.97
N ILE A 208 -12.47 -14.69 16.00
CA ILE A 208 -13.78 -14.55 15.33
C ILE A 208 -13.66 -14.91 13.86
N LEU A 209 -14.76 -15.37 13.29
CA LEU A 209 -14.87 -15.80 11.90
C LEU A 209 -15.81 -14.85 11.15
N LEU A 210 -15.34 -14.22 10.08
CA LEU A 210 -16.16 -13.31 9.29
C LEU A 210 -17.25 -14.09 8.55
N GLY A 211 -18.52 -13.84 8.88
CA GLY A 211 -19.66 -14.42 8.17
C GLY A 211 -19.73 -13.98 6.71
N LYS A 212 -20.42 -14.77 5.89
CA LYS A 212 -20.57 -14.49 4.45
C LYS A 212 -21.13 -13.07 4.23
N PRO A 213 -20.49 -12.23 3.41
CA PRO A 213 -20.98 -10.88 3.09
C PRO A 213 -22.45 -10.90 2.65
N ASP A 214 -23.23 -9.88 3.03
CA ASP A 214 -24.60 -9.71 2.55
C ASP A 214 -24.61 -9.26 1.09
N TYR A 215 -24.60 -10.25 0.19
CA TYR A 215 -24.65 -10.06 -1.27
C TYR A 215 -26.04 -10.40 -1.85
N GLU A 216 -26.73 -11.41 -1.27
CA GLU A 216 -28.02 -11.92 -1.76
C GLU A 216 -29.05 -12.13 -0.63
N THR A 217 -30.34 -11.96 -0.98
CA THR A 217 -31.48 -11.96 -0.05
C THR A 217 -31.94 -13.36 0.39
N ASP A 218 -31.73 -14.41 -0.40
CA ASP A 218 -31.98 -15.81 0.00
C ASP A 218 -30.81 -16.70 -0.40
N ASP A 219 -29.85 -16.80 0.51
CA ASP A 219 -28.63 -17.58 0.30
C ASP A 219 -28.86 -19.03 0.69
N MET A 220 -29.05 -19.89 -0.31
CA MET A 220 -29.33 -21.32 -0.11
C MET A 220 -28.19 -22.05 0.63
N GLU A 221 -26.96 -21.56 0.52
CA GLU A 221 -25.77 -22.12 1.18
C GLU A 221 -25.83 -22.00 2.70
N LEU A 222 -26.59 -21.04 3.21
CA LEU A 222 -26.69 -20.73 4.64
C LEU A 222 -27.93 -21.36 5.32
N ARG A 223 -28.60 -22.30 4.66
CA ARG A 223 -29.80 -22.97 5.20
C ARG A 223 -29.39 -24.02 6.24
N ALA A 224 -30.10 -24.07 7.37
CA ALA A 224 -29.71 -24.91 8.51
C ALA A 224 -29.59 -26.42 8.23
N TRP A 225 -30.20 -26.93 7.15
CA TRP A 225 -30.17 -28.35 6.79
C TRP A 225 -28.94 -28.75 5.95
N THR A 226 -28.17 -27.80 5.43
CA THR A 226 -26.98 -28.09 4.61
C THR A 226 -25.82 -28.59 5.48
N HIS A 227 -25.00 -29.48 4.93
CA HIS A 227 -23.86 -30.10 5.64
C HIS A 227 -22.87 -29.07 6.22
N ASN A 228 -22.59 -27.98 5.49
CA ASN A 228 -21.71 -26.90 5.96
C ASN A 228 -22.25 -26.21 7.21
N MET A 229 -23.55 -25.86 7.23
CA MET A 229 -24.17 -25.21 8.38
C MET A 229 -24.26 -26.13 9.59
N LYS A 230 -24.57 -27.43 9.38
CA LYS A 230 -24.53 -28.42 10.46
C LYS A 230 -23.14 -28.52 11.09
N PHE A 231 -22.10 -28.64 10.27
CA PHE A 231 -20.72 -28.74 10.75
C PHE A 231 -20.28 -27.46 11.47
N MET A 232 -20.54 -26.28 10.90
CA MET A 232 -20.24 -25.00 11.55
C MET A 232 -20.87 -24.89 12.93
N ASN A 233 -22.14 -25.27 13.07
CA ASN A 233 -22.85 -25.21 14.34
C ASN A 233 -22.36 -26.24 15.37
N SER A 234 -21.67 -27.30 14.94
CA SER A 234 -21.08 -28.28 15.86
C SER A 234 -19.66 -27.91 16.31
N VAL A 235 -18.89 -27.19 15.49
CA VAL A 235 -17.47 -26.90 15.77
C VAL A 235 -17.16 -25.48 16.18
N TYR A 236 -18.03 -24.50 15.89
CA TYR A 236 -17.82 -23.09 16.22
C TYR A 236 -18.84 -22.60 17.24
N SER A 237 -18.38 -21.76 18.16
CA SER A 237 -19.27 -21.06 19.08
C SER A 237 -20.03 -19.95 18.35
N LYS A 238 -21.31 -19.76 18.66
CA LYS A 238 -22.14 -18.71 18.02
C LYS A 238 -21.57 -17.30 18.20
N ASP A 239 -20.99 -17.01 19.36
CA ASP A 239 -20.41 -15.69 19.66
C ASP A 239 -19.10 -15.41 18.88
N GLU A 240 -18.49 -16.46 18.32
CA GLU A 240 -17.27 -16.36 17.51
C GLU A 240 -17.59 -16.14 16.02
N ILE A 241 -18.86 -16.22 15.63
CA ILE A 241 -19.29 -16.00 14.25
C ILE A 241 -19.78 -14.56 14.13
N VAL A 242 -19.11 -13.77 13.29
CA VAL A 242 -19.58 -12.44 12.93
C VAL A 242 -20.87 -12.62 12.12
N PRO A 243 -21.99 -11.96 12.50
CA PRO A 243 -23.22 -12.01 11.70
C PRO A 243 -22.97 -11.42 10.32
N ARG A 244 -23.84 -11.73 9.36
CA ARG A 244 -23.70 -11.16 8.01
C ARG A 244 -23.72 -9.63 8.09
N MET A 245 -22.77 -9.02 7.38
CA MET A 245 -22.60 -7.58 7.29
C MET A 245 -22.71 -7.17 5.83
N SER A 246 -23.38 -6.05 5.58
CA SER A 246 -23.25 -5.36 4.30
C SER A 246 -21.82 -4.82 4.15
N PHE A 247 -21.42 -4.46 2.93
CA PHE A 247 -20.11 -3.86 2.68
C PHE A 247 -19.83 -2.63 3.56
N ASP A 248 -20.85 -1.80 3.79
CA ASP A 248 -20.71 -0.58 4.60
C ASP A 248 -20.56 -0.91 6.09
N ASP A 249 -21.28 -1.93 6.57
CA ASP A 249 -21.26 -2.38 7.96
C ASP A 249 -19.96 -3.10 8.34
N MET A 250 -19.23 -3.70 7.38
CA MET A 250 -17.99 -4.44 7.69
C MET A 250 -16.94 -3.59 8.39
N SER A 251 -16.96 -2.27 8.16
CA SER A 251 -16.08 -1.33 8.87
C SER A 251 -16.28 -1.35 10.39
N LEU A 252 -17.44 -1.76 10.89
CA LEU A 252 -17.77 -1.87 12.32
C LEU A 252 -16.98 -2.99 13.02
N ILE A 253 -16.62 -4.05 12.28
CA ILE A 253 -15.88 -5.21 12.78
C ILE A 253 -14.51 -4.80 13.32
N ASN A 254 -13.95 -3.69 12.83
CA ASN A 254 -12.71 -3.11 13.36
C ASN A 254 -12.76 -2.86 14.88
N LYS A 255 -13.93 -2.69 15.50
CA LYS A 255 -14.03 -2.53 16.97
C LYS A 255 -13.78 -3.84 17.73
N HIS A 256 -13.94 -5.00 17.07
CA HIS A 256 -13.98 -6.32 17.70
C HIS A 256 -12.77 -7.20 17.38
N ALA A 257 -11.79 -6.72 16.58
CA ALA A 257 -10.56 -7.46 16.31
C ALA A 257 -9.31 -6.56 16.24
N TYR A 258 -8.16 -7.14 16.58
CA TYR A 258 -6.85 -6.50 16.40
C TYR A 258 -6.20 -6.82 15.05
N THR A 259 -6.30 -8.07 14.62
CA THR A 259 -5.72 -8.58 13.37
C THR A 259 -6.82 -9.13 12.48
N PHE A 260 -6.76 -8.81 11.19
CA PHE A 260 -7.59 -9.41 10.16
C PHE A 260 -6.71 -10.32 9.30
N LEU A 261 -7.06 -11.60 9.31
CA LEU A 261 -6.34 -12.65 8.60
C LEU A 261 -7.14 -13.04 7.37
N ALA A 262 -6.57 -12.80 6.20
CA ALA A 262 -7.03 -13.37 4.94
C ALA A 262 -6.61 -14.85 4.92
N GLY A 263 -7.58 -15.76 4.97
CA GLY A 263 -7.38 -17.21 5.06
C GLY A 263 -6.85 -17.83 3.77
N SER A 264 -6.68 -19.15 3.81
CA SER A 264 -6.36 -19.95 2.62
C SER A 264 -7.59 -20.10 1.71
N ASP A 265 -7.53 -21.04 0.77
CA ASP A 265 -8.41 -21.20 -0.37
C ASP A 265 -8.28 -20.08 -1.42
N GLN A 266 -9.17 -20.05 -2.40
CA GLN A 266 -9.15 -19.13 -3.54
C GLN A 266 -9.69 -17.73 -3.22
N ILE A 267 -9.42 -17.19 -2.02
CA ILE A 267 -10.01 -15.91 -1.59
C ILE A 267 -9.56 -14.71 -2.45
N TRP A 268 -8.40 -14.81 -3.12
CA TRP A 268 -7.88 -13.79 -4.04
C TRP A 268 -8.17 -14.08 -5.51
N ASN A 269 -8.97 -15.11 -5.80
CA ASN A 269 -9.59 -15.23 -7.11
C ASN A 269 -10.68 -14.16 -7.23
N TYR A 270 -10.46 -13.13 -8.07
CA TYR A 270 -11.33 -11.96 -8.10
C TYR A 270 -12.79 -12.32 -8.41
N ARG A 271 -13.04 -13.39 -9.18
CA ARG A 271 -14.39 -13.86 -9.56
C ARG A 271 -15.25 -14.28 -8.37
N VAL A 272 -14.63 -14.72 -7.27
CA VAL A 272 -15.31 -15.18 -6.05
C VAL A 272 -14.97 -14.30 -4.83
N SER A 273 -14.27 -13.18 -5.04
CA SER A 273 -13.82 -12.26 -4.00
C SER A 273 -14.89 -11.28 -3.48
N PHE A 274 -16.14 -11.42 -3.93
CA PHE A 274 -17.24 -10.47 -3.70
C PHE A 274 -16.85 -9.04 -4.08
N SER A 275 -16.58 -8.80 -5.37
CA SER A 275 -16.17 -7.48 -5.89
C SER A 275 -14.93 -6.89 -5.21
N GLY A 276 -14.02 -7.75 -4.72
CA GLY A 276 -12.81 -7.35 -4.04
C GLY A 276 -12.91 -7.22 -2.51
N CYS A 277 -14.03 -7.63 -1.90
CA CYS A 277 -14.18 -7.68 -0.44
C CYS A 277 -13.08 -8.49 0.25
N MET A 278 -12.68 -9.60 -0.37
CA MET A 278 -11.70 -10.54 0.18
C MET A 278 -10.26 -10.02 0.19
N TYR A 279 -10.01 -8.84 -0.38
CA TYR A 279 -8.74 -8.10 -0.21
C TYR A 279 -8.73 -7.23 1.05
N LEU A 280 -9.82 -7.22 1.83
CA LEU A 280 -9.99 -6.55 3.12
C LEU A 280 -10.00 -5.00 3.09
N PRO A 281 -10.72 -4.35 2.16
CA PRO A 281 -10.74 -2.88 2.06
C PRO A 281 -11.45 -2.20 3.24
N PHE A 282 -12.32 -2.92 3.96
CA PHE A 282 -13.05 -2.41 5.13
C PHE A 282 -12.20 -2.36 6.41
N VAL A 283 -11.06 -3.03 6.41
CA VAL A 283 -10.14 -3.01 7.55
C VAL A 283 -9.52 -1.62 7.60
N LYS A 284 -9.49 -1.01 8.79
CA LYS A 284 -8.91 0.33 8.97
C LYS A 284 -7.39 0.24 9.04
N GLU A 285 -6.71 1.33 8.67
CA GLU A 285 -5.25 1.38 8.68
C GLU A 285 -4.69 1.03 10.04
N GLU A 286 -5.32 1.39 11.17
CA GLU A 286 -4.89 1.04 12.52
C GLU A 286 -5.08 -0.44 12.92
N LYS A 287 -5.51 -1.31 12.02
CA LYS A 287 -5.65 -2.76 12.25
C LYS A 287 -4.66 -3.55 11.43
N ARG A 288 -4.16 -4.66 11.97
CA ARG A 288 -3.16 -5.48 11.27
C ARG A 288 -3.85 -6.27 10.16
N ARG A 289 -3.26 -6.30 8.97
CA ARG A 289 -3.71 -7.15 7.86
C ARG A 289 -2.65 -8.19 7.57
N ILE A 290 -3.00 -9.45 7.66
CA ILE A 290 -2.09 -10.54 7.30
C ILE A 290 -2.80 -11.53 6.38
N SER A 291 -2.03 -12.28 5.61
CA SER A 291 -2.53 -13.40 4.82
C SER A 291 -1.84 -14.68 5.27
N PHE A 292 -2.63 -15.74 5.45
CA PHE A 292 -2.14 -17.07 5.81
C PHE A 292 -2.53 -18.07 4.73
N CYS A 293 -1.55 -18.43 3.91
CA CYS A 293 -1.67 -19.40 2.82
C CYS A 293 -2.76 -19.06 1.78
N SER A 294 -3.06 -17.77 1.57
CA SER A 294 -4.08 -17.33 0.62
C SER A 294 -3.71 -17.68 -0.82
N SER A 295 -4.71 -17.88 -1.67
CA SER A 295 -4.48 -18.30 -3.06
C SER A 295 -5.30 -17.51 -4.07
N PHE A 296 -4.74 -17.38 -5.27
CA PHE A 296 -5.43 -16.87 -6.46
C PHE A 296 -6.24 -17.93 -7.22
N GLY A 297 -6.06 -19.21 -6.87
CA GLY A 297 -6.71 -20.34 -7.52
C GLY A 297 -6.09 -20.75 -8.87
N SER A 298 -5.42 -19.83 -9.56
CA SER A 298 -4.66 -20.09 -10.80
C SER A 298 -3.57 -19.03 -10.99
N ILE A 299 -2.74 -19.19 -12.04
CA ILE A 299 -1.77 -18.17 -12.46
C ILE A 299 -2.47 -16.85 -12.81
N ASN A 300 -3.73 -16.86 -13.23
CA ASN A 300 -4.51 -15.64 -13.47
C ASN A 300 -5.37 -15.31 -12.24
N ASP A 301 -5.15 -14.14 -11.64
CA ASP A 301 -5.97 -13.64 -10.52
C ASP A 301 -7.37 -13.16 -10.93
N HIS A 302 -7.63 -13.08 -12.24
CA HIS A 302 -8.88 -12.63 -12.84
C HIS A 302 -9.32 -11.21 -12.46
N VAL A 303 -8.39 -10.36 -12.03
CA VAL A 303 -8.67 -8.97 -11.67
C VAL A 303 -8.92 -8.13 -12.93
N PRO A 304 -10.09 -7.47 -13.08
CA PRO A 304 -10.37 -6.56 -14.19
C PRO A 304 -9.40 -5.37 -14.23
N ASN A 305 -9.07 -4.87 -15.42
CA ASN A 305 -8.09 -3.79 -15.60
C ASN A 305 -8.41 -2.54 -14.77
N GLU A 306 -9.68 -2.14 -14.68
CA GLU A 306 -10.12 -1.00 -13.85
C GLU A 306 -9.96 -1.21 -12.33
N ARG A 307 -9.83 -2.47 -11.87
CA ARG A 307 -9.71 -2.83 -10.45
C ARG A 307 -8.28 -3.20 -10.04
N GLN A 308 -7.36 -3.28 -11.00
CA GLN A 308 -5.93 -3.53 -10.77
C GLN A 308 -5.32 -2.57 -9.75
N LYS A 309 -5.59 -1.27 -9.91
CA LYS A 309 -5.06 -0.24 -9.00
C LYS A 309 -5.58 -0.43 -7.58
N PHE A 310 -6.89 -0.67 -7.42
CA PHE A 310 -7.53 -0.94 -6.14
C PHE A 310 -6.90 -2.17 -5.45
N VAL A 311 -6.78 -3.29 -6.17
CA VAL A 311 -6.19 -4.52 -5.61
C VAL A 311 -4.73 -4.31 -5.21
N SER A 312 -3.95 -3.60 -6.04
CA SER A 312 -2.57 -3.24 -5.73
C SER A 312 -2.48 -2.41 -4.44
N GLU A 313 -3.32 -1.39 -4.31
CA GLU A 313 -3.39 -0.55 -3.10
C GLU A 313 -3.75 -1.37 -1.86
N GLU A 314 -4.67 -2.32 -1.94
CA GLU A 314 -5.01 -3.19 -0.80
C GLU A 314 -3.86 -4.12 -0.41
N PHE A 315 -3.14 -4.72 -1.37
CA PHE A 315 -1.99 -5.58 -1.05
C PHE A 315 -0.87 -4.84 -0.32
N HIS A 316 -0.58 -3.59 -0.69
CA HIS A 316 0.43 -2.77 -0.02
C HIS A 316 0.08 -2.44 1.44
N LYS A 317 -1.18 -2.65 1.86
CA LYS A 317 -1.63 -2.45 3.25
C LYS A 317 -1.46 -3.69 4.14
N TYR A 318 -1.01 -4.83 3.59
CA TYR A 318 -0.73 -6.03 4.38
C TYR A 318 0.60 -5.90 5.12
N ASP A 319 0.60 -6.27 6.40
CA ASP A 319 1.77 -6.28 7.27
C ASP A 319 2.63 -7.54 7.08
N ALA A 320 2.01 -8.64 6.62
CA ALA A 320 2.68 -9.90 6.29
C ALA A 320 1.82 -10.72 5.32
N ILE A 321 2.42 -11.31 4.30
CA ILE A 321 1.73 -12.14 3.32
C ILE A 321 2.38 -13.51 3.22
N SER A 322 1.56 -14.55 3.29
CA SER A 322 1.92 -15.88 2.85
C SER A 322 0.89 -16.44 1.88
N VAL A 323 1.38 -17.18 0.90
CA VAL A 323 0.58 -17.88 -0.11
C VAL A 323 0.92 -19.36 -0.05
N ARG A 324 0.05 -20.21 -0.58
CA ARG A 324 0.31 -21.64 -0.57
C ARG A 324 1.05 -22.15 -1.81
N GLU A 325 0.95 -21.49 -2.96
CA GLU A 325 1.61 -21.91 -4.22
C GLU A 325 2.74 -20.98 -4.64
N GLU A 326 3.75 -21.51 -5.35
CA GLU A 326 4.88 -20.70 -5.83
C GLU A 326 4.44 -19.67 -6.89
N PHE A 327 3.53 -20.05 -7.79
CA PHE A 327 2.98 -19.11 -8.78
C PHE A 327 2.23 -17.94 -8.12
N GLY A 328 1.63 -18.15 -6.93
CA GLY A 328 0.95 -17.09 -6.19
C GLY A 328 1.94 -16.02 -5.71
N LYS A 329 3.14 -16.44 -5.30
CA LYS A 329 4.24 -15.55 -4.93
C LYS A 329 4.80 -14.82 -6.15
N GLU A 330 4.95 -15.52 -7.27
CA GLU A 330 5.37 -14.90 -8.54
C GLU A 330 4.38 -13.85 -9.02
N ASN A 331 3.08 -14.13 -8.94
CA ASN A 331 2.02 -13.17 -9.27
C ASN A 331 2.11 -11.91 -8.40
N LEU A 332 2.23 -12.06 -7.08
CA LEU A 332 2.40 -10.92 -6.16
C LEU A 332 3.63 -10.08 -6.52
N LYS A 333 4.76 -10.73 -6.81
CA LYS A 333 6.01 -10.04 -7.13
C LYS A 333 5.97 -9.33 -8.47
N ASN A 334 5.54 -10.04 -9.52
CA ASN A 334 5.61 -9.55 -10.90
C ASN A 334 4.52 -8.51 -11.21
N LYS A 335 3.33 -8.69 -10.64
CA LYS A 335 2.17 -7.85 -10.95
C LYS A 335 1.99 -6.71 -9.95
N TYR A 336 2.29 -6.96 -8.67
CA TYR A 336 2.01 -6.03 -7.58
C TYR A 336 3.26 -5.51 -6.86
N GLY A 337 4.46 -6.03 -7.14
CA GLY A 337 5.70 -5.63 -6.48
C GLY A 337 5.78 -6.07 -5.01
N ILE A 338 5.05 -7.12 -4.63
CA ILE A 338 4.89 -7.59 -3.25
C ILE A 338 5.64 -8.90 -3.04
N ASP A 339 6.46 -8.96 -1.98
CA ASP A 339 7.09 -10.20 -1.54
C ASP A 339 6.15 -11.00 -0.63
N ALA A 340 6.15 -12.32 -0.81
CA ALA A 340 5.33 -13.26 -0.03
C ALA A 340 6.13 -14.52 0.35
N LYS A 341 5.74 -15.14 1.47
CA LYS A 341 6.26 -16.45 1.88
C LYS A 341 5.37 -17.57 1.32
N VAL A 342 5.97 -18.59 0.73
CA VAL A 342 5.24 -19.82 0.37
C VAL A 342 5.24 -20.76 1.57
N LEU A 343 4.06 -21.21 1.98
CA LEU A 343 3.85 -22.13 3.10
C LEU A 343 3.05 -23.35 2.63
N LEU A 344 2.92 -24.35 3.50
CA LEU A 344 2.07 -25.52 3.24
C LEU A 344 0.59 -25.15 3.42
N GLU A 345 -0.31 -25.91 2.81
CA GLU A 345 -1.75 -25.70 2.93
C GLU A 345 -2.23 -26.03 4.36
N PRO A 346 -3.03 -25.16 5.03
CA PRO A 346 -3.45 -25.32 6.42
C PRO A 346 -4.05 -26.67 6.82
N VAL A 347 -4.66 -27.44 5.91
CA VAL A 347 -5.16 -28.79 6.24
C VAL A 347 -4.05 -29.78 6.60
N PHE A 348 -2.80 -29.50 6.23
CA PHE A 348 -1.62 -30.26 6.67
C PHE A 348 -1.00 -29.71 7.97
N ASP A 349 -1.32 -28.46 8.32
CA ASP A 349 -0.68 -27.72 9.40
C ASP A 349 -1.31 -27.99 10.78
N ILE A 350 -2.30 -28.88 10.84
CA ILE A 350 -2.81 -29.47 12.08
C ILE A 350 -2.42 -30.95 12.16
N GLU A 351 -2.42 -31.49 13.38
CA GLU A 351 -2.16 -32.92 13.63
C GLU A 351 -3.29 -33.77 13.03
N LYS A 352 -2.93 -34.94 12.46
CA LYS A 352 -3.90 -35.81 11.78
C LYS A 352 -4.95 -36.36 12.75
N GLU A 353 -4.58 -36.49 14.02
CA GLU A 353 -5.40 -36.91 15.14
C GLU A 353 -6.62 -36.00 15.32
N ILE A 354 -6.50 -34.70 15.02
CA ILE A 354 -7.62 -33.76 15.05
C ILE A 354 -8.71 -34.14 14.04
N TYR A 355 -8.36 -34.72 12.89
CA TYR A 355 -9.36 -35.22 11.95
C TYR A 355 -10.00 -36.51 12.46
N TYR A 356 -9.25 -37.37 13.15
CA TYR A 356 -9.83 -38.57 13.78
C TYR A 356 -10.82 -38.22 14.91
N GLU A 357 -10.58 -37.15 15.69
CA GLU A 357 -11.56 -36.61 16.66
C GLU A 357 -12.89 -36.22 16.01
N LEU A 358 -12.85 -35.68 14.78
CA LEU A 358 -14.07 -35.37 14.02
C LEU A 358 -14.74 -36.64 13.48
N ILE A 359 -13.95 -37.61 13.05
CA ILE A 359 -14.41 -38.88 12.51
C ILE A 359 -15.17 -39.71 13.56
N GLU A 360 -14.84 -39.58 14.85
CA GLU A 360 -15.59 -40.24 15.94
C GLU A 360 -17.07 -39.83 15.99
N GLN A 361 -17.43 -38.69 15.41
CA GLN A 361 -18.80 -38.18 15.34
C GLN A 361 -19.51 -38.58 14.03
N ALA A 362 -18.83 -39.32 13.14
CA ALA A 362 -19.40 -39.77 11.88
C ALA A 362 -20.48 -40.85 12.10
N THR A 363 -21.51 -40.79 11.27
CA THR A 363 -22.58 -41.79 11.19
C THR A 363 -22.46 -42.70 9.97
N PHE A 364 -21.61 -42.33 9.02
CA PHE A 364 -21.34 -43.11 7.82
C PHE A 364 -20.65 -44.44 8.16
N TYR A 365 -21.20 -45.52 7.63
CA TYR A 365 -20.71 -46.87 7.82
C TYR A 365 -20.85 -47.66 6.52
N GLU A 366 -19.76 -48.30 6.10
CA GLU A 366 -19.71 -49.21 4.97
C GLU A 366 -18.86 -50.42 5.38
N ASN A 367 -19.40 -51.62 5.19
CA ASN A 367 -18.77 -52.88 5.60
C ASN A 367 -18.02 -53.58 4.46
N GLU A 368 -18.34 -53.26 3.21
CA GLU A 368 -17.63 -53.77 2.04
C GLU A 368 -16.41 -52.89 1.71
N PRO A 369 -15.28 -53.44 1.25
CA PRO A 369 -14.17 -52.63 0.74
C PRO A 369 -14.61 -51.72 -0.40
N TYR A 370 -14.27 -50.43 -0.32
CA TYR A 370 -14.71 -49.43 -1.28
C TYR A 370 -13.60 -48.47 -1.72
N ILE A 371 -13.81 -47.87 -2.89
CA ILE A 371 -13.07 -46.71 -3.38
C ILE A 371 -13.95 -45.46 -3.30
N ILE A 372 -13.33 -44.31 -3.06
CA ILE A 372 -14.01 -43.02 -3.07
C ILE A 372 -13.76 -42.30 -4.39
N ALA A 373 -14.83 -41.83 -5.01
CA ALA A 373 -14.79 -40.92 -6.15
C ALA A 373 -15.30 -39.53 -5.72
N TYR A 374 -14.41 -38.65 -5.27
CA TYR A 374 -14.77 -37.27 -4.92
C TYR A 374 -14.59 -36.34 -6.11
N ILE A 375 -15.69 -36.03 -6.79
CA ILE A 375 -15.70 -35.37 -8.09
C ILE A 375 -16.49 -34.05 -8.03
N LEU A 376 -15.82 -32.95 -8.34
CA LEU A 376 -16.40 -31.63 -8.41
C LEU A 376 -17.13 -31.43 -9.74
N ASP A 377 -16.47 -31.76 -10.85
CA ASP A 377 -16.98 -31.52 -12.20
C ASP A 377 -17.13 -32.84 -12.99
N PRO A 378 -18.32 -33.47 -12.99
CA PRO A 378 -18.53 -34.79 -13.59
C PRO A 378 -18.53 -34.74 -15.12
N ASN A 379 -18.00 -35.79 -15.74
CA ASN A 379 -18.11 -36.04 -17.17
C ASN A 379 -18.11 -37.55 -17.48
N ASP A 380 -18.45 -37.89 -18.72
CA ASP A 380 -18.56 -39.28 -19.18
C ASP A 380 -17.21 -40.04 -19.10
N GLU A 381 -16.08 -39.35 -19.30
CA GLU A 381 -14.74 -39.94 -19.25
C GLU A 381 -14.34 -40.33 -17.81
N LYS A 382 -14.54 -39.42 -16.84
CA LYS A 382 -14.32 -39.67 -15.41
C LYS A 382 -15.18 -40.84 -14.93
N LEU A 383 -16.45 -40.88 -15.35
CA LEU A 383 -17.35 -41.99 -15.02
C LEU A 383 -16.81 -43.33 -15.52
N ALA A 384 -16.37 -43.40 -16.78
CA ALA A 384 -15.81 -44.61 -17.36
C ALA A 384 -14.56 -45.08 -16.59
N VAL A 385 -13.66 -44.16 -16.24
CA VAL A 385 -12.44 -44.44 -15.46
C VAL A 385 -12.79 -44.92 -14.05
N ILE A 386 -13.69 -44.25 -13.34
CA ILE A 386 -14.11 -44.62 -11.98
C ILE A 386 -14.70 -46.04 -11.96
N ASN A 387 -15.59 -46.36 -12.90
CA ASN A 387 -16.16 -47.71 -13.01
C ASN A 387 -15.09 -48.75 -13.35
N LYS A 388 -14.12 -48.40 -14.22
CA LYS A 388 -13.02 -49.29 -14.57
C LYS A 388 -12.13 -49.59 -13.37
N ILE A 389 -11.77 -48.58 -12.57
CA ILE A 389 -10.97 -48.74 -11.35
C ILE A 389 -11.72 -49.59 -10.33
N GLY A 390 -13.00 -49.29 -10.07
CA GLY A 390 -13.84 -50.10 -9.17
C GLY A 390 -13.89 -51.57 -9.56
N TYR A 391 -14.07 -51.85 -10.86
CA TYR A 391 -14.04 -53.21 -11.40
C TYR A 391 -12.67 -53.88 -11.21
N CYS A 392 -11.58 -53.19 -11.55
CA CYS A 392 -10.22 -53.72 -11.42
C CYS A 392 -9.83 -54.01 -9.97
N MET A 393 -10.29 -53.18 -9.02
CA MET A 393 -10.03 -53.36 -7.59
C MET A 393 -11.01 -54.31 -6.89
N GLY A 394 -12.09 -54.74 -7.56
CA GLY A 394 -13.15 -55.55 -6.95
C GLY A 394 -13.83 -54.85 -5.76
N CYS A 395 -13.82 -53.51 -5.74
CA CYS A 395 -14.30 -52.69 -4.64
C CYS A 395 -15.60 -51.97 -5.03
N LYS A 396 -16.46 -51.73 -4.05
CA LYS A 396 -17.63 -50.86 -4.22
C LYS A 396 -17.16 -49.44 -4.52
N VAL A 397 -17.83 -48.73 -5.44
CA VAL A 397 -17.52 -47.32 -5.70
C VAL A 397 -18.50 -46.44 -4.96
N ILE A 398 -18.01 -45.50 -4.14
CA ILE A 398 -18.82 -44.48 -3.47
C ILE A 398 -18.47 -43.12 -4.05
N THR A 399 -19.46 -42.46 -4.66
CA THR A 399 -19.24 -41.17 -5.31
C THR A 399 -19.70 -40.02 -4.42
N ILE A 400 -18.86 -39.01 -4.21
CA ILE A 400 -19.21 -37.78 -3.49
C ILE A 400 -19.14 -36.62 -4.50
N PRO A 401 -20.23 -35.87 -4.72
CA PRO A 401 -20.24 -34.71 -5.60
C PRO A 401 -19.70 -33.44 -4.90
N ASP A 402 -19.57 -32.35 -5.66
CA ASP A 402 -19.36 -31.01 -5.06
C ASP A 402 -20.50 -30.70 -4.07
N GLY A 403 -20.20 -30.13 -2.91
CA GLY A 403 -21.23 -29.84 -1.91
C GLY A 403 -22.23 -28.76 -2.34
N TYR A 404 -21.87 -27.96 -3.36
CA TYR A 404 -22.79 -27.07 -4.07
C TYR A 404 -23.90 -27.79 -4.83
N TYR A 405 -23.77 -29.10 -5.05
CA TYR A 405 -24.68 -29.87 -5.88
C TYR A 405 -26.16 -29.71 -5.47
N THR A 406 -26.44 -29.73 -4.18
CA THR A 406 -27.81 -29.60 -3.65
C THR A 406 -28.30 -28.17 -3.51
N ILE A 407 -27.46 -27.20 -3.83
CA ILE A 407 -27.66 -25.80 -3.46
C ILE A 407 -27.90 -24.95 -4.71
N ILE A 408 -27.19 -25.24 -5.80
CA ILE A 408 -27.35 -24.54 -7.08
C ILE A 408 -27.40 -25.54 -8.24
N LYS A 409 -28.06 -25.13 -9.33
CA LYS A 409 -28.08 -25.90 -10.58
C LYS A 409 -26.63 -26.11 -11.06
N SER A 410 -26.21 -27.35 -11.21
CA SER A 410 -24.81 -27.69 -11.49
C SER A 410 -24.67 -28.75 -12.58
N SER A 411 -23.43 -29.01 -13.00
CA SER A 411 -23.10 -30.04 -13.98
C SER A 411 -23.57 -31.44 -13.57
N TRP A 412 -23.69 -31.71 -12.26
CA TRP A 412 -24.19 -32.96 -11.70
C TRP A 412 -25.67 -33.25 -11.99
N ASP A 413 -26.51 -32.23 -12.23
CA ASP A 413 -27.96 -32.41 -12.47
C ASP A 413 -28.27 -33.30 -13.67
N LYS A 414 -27.38 -33.29 -14.67
CA LYS A 414 -27.47 -34.14 -15.86
C LYS A 414 -27.28 -35.61 -15.50
N TYR A 415 -26.28 -35.90 -14.67
CA TYR A 415 -25.81 -37.26 -14.38
C TYR A 415 -26.67 -37.95 -13.30
N GLN A 416 -27.18 -37.20 -12.32
CA GLN A 416 -28.11 -37.77 -11.33
C GLN A 416 -29.42 -38.19 -11.97
N ARG A 417 -30.00 -37.37 -12.86
CA ARG A 417 -31.26 -37.72 -13.55
C ARG A 417 -31.18 -39.02 -14.34
N LYS A 418 -29.99 -39.37 -14.80
CA LYS A 418 -29.72 -40.60 -15.54
C LYS A 418 -29.24 -41.75 -14.66
N GLY A 419 -28.91 -41.51 -13.39
CA GLY A 419 -28.38 -42.53 -12.47
C GLY A 419 -27.03 -43.11 -12.90
N GLU A 420 -26.19 -42.31 -13.57
CA GLU A 420 -24.99 -42.82 -14.24
C GLU A 420 -23.81 -43.09 -13.28
N PHE A 421 -23.62 -42.25 -12.24
CA PHE A 421 -22.53 -42.45 -11.26
C PHE A 421 -22.93 -43.41 -10.13
N PRO A 422 -22.00 -44.27 -9.66
CA PRO A 422 -22.29 -45.29 -8.64
C PRO A 422 -22.39 -44.71 -7.22
N ASN A 423 -23.40 -45.15 -6.47
CA ASN A 423 -23.61 -44.89 -5.03
C ASN A 423 -23.39 -43.42 -4.59
N VAL A 424 -23.99 -42.46 -5.31
CA VAL A 424 -23.79 -41.03 -5.07
C VAL A 424 -24.31 -40.61 -3.68
N GLN A 425 -23.41 -40.06 -2.84
CA GLN A 425 -23.71 -39.53 -1.51
C GLN A 425 -23.91 -38.02 -1.58
N VAL A 426 -25.16 -37.59 -1.54
CA VAL A 426 -25.54 -36.18 -1.72
C VAL A 426 -25.73 -35.50 -0.36
N ASN A 427 -25.18 -34.30 -0.17
CA ASN A 427 -25.24 -33.55 1.10
C ASN A 427 -24.75 -34.39 2.31
N MET A 428 -23.66 -35.12 2.09
CA MET A 428 -22.98 -35.90 3.12
C MET A 428 -22.45 -34.98 4.23
N ASP A 429 -22.60 -35.37 5.49
CA ASP A 429 -22.08 -34.54 6.59
C ASP A 429 -20.53 -34.53 6.55
N VAL A 430 -19.90 -33.45 7.02
CA VAL A 430 -18.44 -33.24 6.86
C VAL A 430 -17.62 -34.30 7.63
N THR A 431 -18.11 -34.76 8.78
CA THR A 431 -17.49 -35.85 9.55
C THR A 431 -17.58 -37.18 8.80
N ASP A 432 -18.70 -37.44 8.14
CA ASP A 432 -18.91 -38.60 7.28
C ASP A 432 -17.99 -38.57 6.05
N PHE A 433 -17.82 -37.40 5.43
CA PHE A 433 -16.86 -37.20 4.35
C PHE A 433 -15.43 -37.59 4.77
N LEU A 434 -14.98 -37.13 5.94
CA LEU A 434 -13.67 -37.50 6.48
C LEU A 434 -13.58 -39.00 6.76
N LYS A 435 -14.62 -39.60 7.37
CA LYS A 435 -14.69 -41.04 7.64
C LYS A 435 -14.55 -41.85 6.34
N ALA A 436 -15.30 -41.46 5.31
CA ALA A 436 -15.29 -42.10 4.01
C ALA A 436 -13.91 -42.06 3.34
N PHE A 437 -13.21 -40.93 3.42
CA PHE A 437 -11.82 -40.85 2.97
C PHE A 437 -10.87 -41.73 3.79
N SER A 438 -11.02 -41.72 5.12
CA SER A 438 -10.13 -42.43 6.05
C SER A 438 -10.21 -43.96 5.96
N ASP A 439 -11.33 -44.50 5.49
CA ASP A 439 -11.57 -45.94 5.39
C ASP A 439 -11.45 -46.49 3.96
N ALA A 440 -11.37 -45.61 2.95
CA ALA A 440 -11.26 -46.00 1.55
C ALA A 440 -10.00 -46.85 1.27
N GLN A 441 -10.12 -47.80 0.34
CA GLN A 441 -8.99 -48.56 -0.20
C GLN A 441 -8.23 -47.77 -1.28
N PHE A 442 -8.95 -46.90 -1.99
CA PHE A 442 -8.40 -46.06 -3.04
C PHE A 442 -9.24 -44.79 -3.23
N VAL A 443 -8.61 -43.70 -3.66
CA VAL A 443 -9.31 -42.44 -3.94
C VAL A 443 -9.11 -41.99 -5.40
N VAL A 444 -10.19 -41.60 -6.05
CA VAL A 444 -10.20 -40.91 -7.34
C VAL A 444 -10.79 -39.52 -7.11
N THR A 445 -10.05 -38.46 -7.42
CA THR A 445 -10.55 -37.10 -7.17
C THR A 445 -10.07 -36.09 -8.17
N ASP A 446 -10.91 -35.11 -8.52
CA ASP A 446 -10.53 -33.91 -9.29
C ASP A 446 -10.50 -32.65 -8.41
N SER A 447 -10.46 -32.86 -7.09
CA SER A 447 -10.42 -31.82 -6.07
C SER A 447 -9.02 -31.68 -5.49
N PHE A 448 -8.55 -30.43 -5.38
CA PHE A 448 -7.31 -30.11 -4.68
C PHE A 448 -7.33 -30.60 -3.23
N HIS A 449 -8.41 -30.33 -2.50
CA HIS A 449 -8.54 -30.79 -1.12
C HIS A 449 -8.79 -32.30 -1.04
N GLY A 450 -9.47 -32.90 -2.03
CA GLY A 450 -9.56 -34.36 -2.13
C GLY A 450 -8.18 -35.01 -2.23
N THR A 451 -7.27 -34.39 -3.00
CA THR A 451 -5.87 -34.81 -3.08
C THR A 451 -5.17 -34.66 -1.73
N CYS A 452 -5.36 -33.53 -1.06
CA CYS A 452 -4.79 -33.30 0.28
C CYS A 452 -5.24 -34.35 1.29
N PHE A 453 -6.55 -34.66 1.36
CA PHE A 453 -7.07 -35.67 2.29
C PHE A 453 -6.66 -37.10 1.93
N SER A 454 -6.44 -37.39 0.64
CA SER A 454 -5.85 -38.68 0.23
C SER A 454 -4.44 -38.84 0.80
N ILE A 455 -3.65 -37.76 0.83
CA ILE A 455 -2.31 -37.75 1.41
C ILE A 455 -2.37 -37.83 2.94
N ILE A 456 -3.23 -37.02 3.59
CA ILE A 456 -3.37 -36.98 5.06
C ILE A 456 -3.77 -38.34 5.65
N PHE A 457 -4.69 -39.05 4.99
CA PHE A 457 -5.17 -40.36 5.44
C PHE A 457 -4.37 -41.52 4.85
N GLU A 458 -3.24 -41.24 4.22
CA GLU A 458 -2.29 -42.25 3.72
C GLU A 458 -2.93 -43.23 2.73
N LYS A 459 -3.75 -42.71 1.79
CA LYS A 459 -4.54 -43.49 0.82
C LYS A 459 -3.89 -43.55 -0.54
N LYS A 460 -3.86 -44.74 -1.14
CA LYS A 460 -3.56 -44.90 -2.58
C LYS A 460 -4.59 -44.12 -3.40
N PHE A 461 -4.13 -43.34 -4.38
CA PHE A 461 -5.02 -42.42 -5.09
C PHE A 461 -4.54 -42.08 -6.50
N ILE A 462 -5.46 -41.51 -7.28
CA ILE A 462 -5.16 -40.68 -8.45
C ILE A 462 -5.89 -39.33 -8.34
N SER A 463 -5.18 -38.28 -8.72
CA SER A 463 -5.75 -36.95 -8.89
C SER A 463 -5.99 -36.69 -10.37
N VAL A 464 -7.20 -36.35 -10.75
CA VAL A 464 -7.56 -35.98 -12.13
C VAL A 464 -7.45 -34.48 -12.27
N CYS A 465 -6.66 -34.02 -13.23
CA CYS A 465 -6.45 -32.60 -13.45
C CYS A 465 -7.78 -31.89 -13.75
N ASN A 466 -8.00 -30.74 -13.09
CA ASN A 466 -9.17 -29.90 -13.31
C ASN A 466 -8.77 -28.52 -13.86
N ASN A 467 -8.60 -28.46 -15.18
CA ASN A 467 -8.15 -27.25 -15.89
C ASN A 467 -9.07 -26.03 -15.67
N VAL A 468 -10.36 -26.25 -15.43
CA VAL A 468 -11.32 -25.16 -15.20
C VAL A 468 -11.13 -24.53 -13.82
N ARG A 469 -10.61 -25.30 -12.86
CA ARG A 469 -10.45 -24.89 -11.46
C ARG A 469 -8.99 -24.62 -11.06
N GLY A 470 -8.07 -24.54 -12.02
CA GLY A 470 -6.63 -24.29 -11.79
C GLY A 470 -5.84 -25.58 -11.57
N ALA A 471 -5.29 -26.08 -12.68
CA ALA A 471 -4.51 -27.32 -12.78
C ALA A 471 -3.17 -27.24 -12.03
N GLU A 472 -2.55 -26.07 -12.08
CA GLU A 472 -1.20 -25.78 -11.61
C GLU A 472 -1.04 -26.03 -10.10
N ARG A 473 -2.16 -26.00 -9.36
CA ARG A 473 -2.21 -26.31 -7.93
C ARG A 473 -1.93 -27.78 -7.63
N PHE A 474 -2.33 -28.68 -8.53
CA PHE A 474 -2.06 -30.11 -8.37
C PHE A 474 -0.58 -30.42 -8.59
N ASP A 475 0.02 -29.82 -9.61
CA ASP A 475 1.45 -29.94 -9.89
C ASP A 475 2.30 -29.44 -8.72
N ASP A 476 1.94 -28.29 -8.13
CA ASP A 476 2.67 -27.72 -6.99
C ASP A 476 2.62 -28.64 -5.76
N ILE A 477 1.42 -29.08 -5.34
CA ILE A 477 1.29 -29.89 -4.12
C ILE A 477 1.85 -31.31 -4.28
N LEU A 478 1.60 -31.97 -5.42
CA LEU A 478 2.13 -33.31 -5.68
C LEU A 478 3.64 -33.27 -5.92
N GLY A 479 4.16 -32.20 -6.55
CA GLY A 479 5.58 -31.96 -6.72
C GLY A 479 6.34 -31.89 -5.38
N ARG A 480 5.77 -31.22 -4.37
CA ARG A 480 6.36 -31.13 -3.02
C ARG A 480 6.54 -32.48 -2.33
N PHE A 481 5.67 -33.45 -2.65
CA PHE A 481 5.66 -34.77 -2.05
C PHE A 481 6.25 -35.85 -2.96
N ASN A 482 6.76 -35.47 -4.14
CA ASN A 482 7.24 -36.39 -5.16
C ASN A 482 6.16 -37.42 -5.59
N LEU A 483 4.93 -36.95 -5.79
CA LEU A 483 3.73 -37.73 -6.15
C LEU A 483 3.13 -37.33 -7.50
N VAL A 484 3.92 -36.71 -8.39
CA VAL A 484 3.44 -36.23 -9.69
C VAL A 484 2.98 -37.39 -10.59
N ASP A 485 3.49 -38.60 -10.37
CA ASP A 485 3.03 -39.85 -10.99
C ASP A 485 1.56 -40.20 -10.67
N ARG A 486 0.99 -39.59 -9.62
CA ARG A 486 -0.43 -39.74 -9.24
C ARG A 486 -1.35 -38.73 -9.92
N LEU A 487 -0.81 -37.79 -10.70
CA LEU A 487 -1.59 -36.80 -11.45
C LEU A 487 -1.92 -37.31 -12.85
N VAL A 488 -3.22 -37.32 -13.18
CA VAL A 488 -3.75 -37.67 -14.50
C VAL A 488 -4.20 -36.40 -15.21
N CYS A 489 -3.37 -35.88 -16.12
CA CYS A 489 -3.66 -34.64 -16.85
C CYS A 489 -4.70 -34.79 -17.96
N ASP A 490 -4.76 -35.95 -18.61
CA ASP A 490 -5.68 -36.27 -19.71
C ASP A 490 -6.43 -37.56 -19.38
N ILE A 491 -7.62 -37.41 -18.81
CA ILE A 491 -8.44 -38.55 -18.36
C ILE A 491 -8.95 -39.39 -19.55
N GLY A 492 -9.12 -38.80 -20.73
CA GLY A 492 -9.55 -39.51 -21.94
C GLY A 492 -8.50 -40.50 -22.47
N LYS A 493 -7.22 -40.30 -22.11
CA LYS A 493 -6.11 -41.22 -22.41
C LYS A 493 -5.71 -42.10 -21.24
N PHE A 494 -6.43 -42.03 -20.12
CA PHE A 494 -6.09 -42.79 -18.93
C PHE A 494 -6.18 -44.30 -19.20
N GLN A 495 -5.12 -45.02 -18.84
CA GLN A 495 -5.11 -46.46 -18.78
C GLN A 495 -4.74 -46.90 -17.38
N TRP A 496 -5.52 -47.83 -16.83
CA TRP A 496 -5.20 -48.45 -15.55
C TRP A 496 -3.85 -49.15 -15.62
N ASN A 497 -3.01 -48.91 -14.62
CA ASN A 497 -1.74 -49.58 -14.41
C ASN A 497 -1.67 -50.02 -12.95
N ASP A 498 -1.28 -51.26 -12.69
CA ASP A 498 -1.17 -51.81 -11.34
C ASP A 498 -0.12 -51.09 -10.48
N ASN A 499 0.80 -50.32 -11.08
CA ASN A 499 1.71 -49.43 -10.35
C ASN A 499 0.97 -48.40 -9.47
N TYR A 500 -0.29 -48.06 -9.78
CA TYR A 500 -1.09 -47.21 -8.88
C TYR A 500 -1.39 -47.90 -7.54
N LEU A 501 -1.27 -49.22 -7.47
CA LEU A 501 -1.37 -50.02 -6.25
C LEU A 501 -0.03 -50.14 -5.51
N ASP A 502 1.07 -49.62 -6.05
CA ASP A 502 2.35 -49.61 -5.34
C ASP A 502 2.23 -48.79 -4.05
N ASP A 503 2.95 -49.22 -3.02
CA ASP A 503 2.97 -48.51 -1.74
C ASP A 503 3.62 -47.14 -1.89
N ILE A 504 2.95 -46.12 -1.36
CA ILE A 504 3.45 -44.76 -1.32
C ILE A 504 4.28 -44.61 -0.04
N ASP A 505 5.48 -44.00 -0.14
CA ASP A 505 6.35 -43.72 1.00
C ASP A 505 5.80 -42.56 1.86
N TYR A 506 4.74 -42.87 2.62
CA TYR A 506 4.14 -41.93 3.54
C TYR A 506 5.06 -41.57 4.71
N GLU A 507 6.07 -42.38 5.04
CA GLU A 507 7.03 -42.03 6.07
C GLU A 507 7.84 -40.79 5.67
N SER A 508 8.35 -40.75 4.43
CA SER A 508 9.04 -39.58 3.90
C SER A 508 8.11 -38.37 3.73
N ILE A 509 6.89 -38.60 3.22
CA ILE A 509 5.89 -37.53 3.05
C ILE A 509 5.52 -36.90 4.39
N ASN A 510 5.28 -37.71 5.43
CA ASN A 510 4.91 -37.23 6.75
C ASN A 510 6.03 -36.38 7.39
N LYS A 511 7.32 -36.68 7.12
CA LYS A 511 8.45 -35.83 7.54
C LYS A 511 8.44 -34.46 6.84
N VAL A 512 8.04 -34.41 5.56
CA VAL A 512 7.88 -33.15 4.82
C VAL A 512 6.71 -32.35 5.38
N ILE A 513 5.58 -33.01 5.64
CA ILE A 513 4.39 -32.40 6.27
C ILE A 513 4.74 -31.84 7.65
N GLU A 514 5.43 -32.59 8.51
CA GLU A 514 5.82 -32.15 9.85
C GLU A 514 6.71 -30.90 9.79
N ARG A 515 7.69 -30.87 8.88
CA ARG A 515 8.54 -29.69 8.68
C ARG A 515 7.74 -28.49 8.17
N GLY A 516 6.88 -28.70 7.18
CA GLY A 516 6.02 -27.66 6.61
C GLY A 516 5.06 -27.09 7.65
N ARG A 517 4.44 -27.95 8.46
CA ARG A 517 3.59 -27.59 9.60
C ARG A 517 4.33 -26.72 10.59
N ASN A 518 5.52 -27.14 11.03
CA ASN A 518 6.32 -26.38 12.00
C ASN A 518 6.68 -24.99 11.45
N GLU A 519 7.05 -24.90 10.18
CA GLU A 519 7.33 -23.63 9.51
C GLU A 519 6.09 -22.73 9.41
N ALA A 520 4.95 -23.30 9.02
CA ALA A 520 3.68 -22.57 8.88
C ALA A 520 3.17 -22.05 10.23
N VAL A 521 3.20 -22.88 11.28
CA VAL A 521 2.80 -22.51 12.64
C VAL A 521 3.75 -21.47 13.23
N GLU A 522 5.07 -21.60 13.03
CA GLU A 522 6.05 -20.61 13.47
C GLU A 522 5.84 -19.27 12.76
N TRP A 523 5.66 -19.30 11.44
CA TRP A 523 5.40 -18.10 10.64
C TRP A 523 4.10 -17.42 11.09
N LEU A 524 3.02 -18.19 11.23
CA LEU A 524 1.73 -17.66 11.65
C LEU A 524 1.83 -17.08 13.06
N SER A 525 2.46 -17.78 13.99
CA SER A 525 2.71 -17.29 15.36
C SER A 525 3.40 -15.93 15.35
N LYS A 526 4.45 -15.75 14.53
CA LYS A 526 5.13 -14.43 14.36
C LYS A 526 4.21 -13.39 13.71
N ALA A 527 3.41 -13.78 12.72
CA ALA A 527 2.50 -12.90 12.01
C ALA A 527 1.32 -12.43 12.89
N VAL A 528 0.78 -13.29 13.75
CA VAL A 528 -0.34 -12.97 14.66
C VAL A 528 0.10 -12.44 16.01
N ASN A 529 1.36 -12.61 16.40
CA ASN A 529 1.85 -12.03 17.64
C ASN A 529 1.92 -10.50 17.50
N ILE A 530 0.98 -9.87 18.19
CA ILE A 530 0.77 -8.44 18.19
C ILE A 530 1.80 -7.80 19.12
N ASN A 531 2.70 -7.01 18.56
CA ASN A 531 3.26 -5.89 19.29
C ASN A 531 2.42 -4.65 18.98
N LYS A 532 1.55 -4.25 19.91
CA LYS A 532 0.68 -3.07 19.78
C LYS A 532 1.48 -1.79 19.45
N CYS A 533 2.78 -1.77 19.77
CA CYS A 533 3.69 -0.65 19.52
C CYS A 533 4.09 -0.48 18.05
N ASP A 534 4.43 -1.55 17.33
CA ASP A 534 4.90 -1.48 15.93
C ASP A 534 3.85 -0.86 14.99
N LEU A 535 2.59 -1.21 15.23
CA LEU A 535 1.44 -0.71 14.48
C LEU A 535 1.24 0.80 14.69
N SER A 536 1.53 1.34 15.88
CA SER A 536 1.38 2.78 16.16
C SER A 536 2.47 3.63 15.51
N VAL A 537 3.70 3.12 15.44
CA VAL A 537 4.85 3.88 14.93
C VAL A 537 4.92 3.83 13.40
N LYS A 538 4.69 2.67 12.78
CA LYS A 538 4.65 2.52 11.30
C LYS A 538 3.56 3.37 10.63
N ARG A 539 2.45 3.61 11.33
CA ARG A 539 1.27 4.27 10.75
C ARG A 539 1.26 5.78 10.93
N THR A 540 2.07 6.28 11.86
CA THR A 540 2.14 7.73 12.09
C THR A 540 3.18 8.38 11.19
N VAL A 541 4.34 7.75 10.95
CA VAL A 541 5.46 8.34 10.18
C VAL A 541 5.69 7.62 8.86
N ASN A 542 5.54 8.33 7.74
CA ASN A 542 6.04 7.88 6.45
C ASN A 542 7.57 7.78 6.50
N PHE A 543 8.13 6.57 6.43
CA PHE A 543 9.58 6.37 6.55
C PHE A 543 10.37 6.96 5.39
N ASN A 544 9.76 7.14 4.21
CA ASN A 544 10.40 7.83 3.10
C ASN A 544 10.65 9.32 3.40
N GLU A 545 9.87 9.89 4.33
CA GLU A 545 10.03 11.26 4.84
C GLU A 545 10.86 11.33 6.14
N CYS A 546 11.39 10.19 6.61
CA CYS A 546 12.24 10.17 7.79
C CYS A 546 13.58 10.85 7.48
N ILE A 547 13.91 11.89 8.24
CA ILE A 547 15.15 12.65 8.09
C ILE A 547 16.33 12.07 8.90
N GLY A 548 16.15 10.94 9.58
CA GLY A 548 17.22 10.30 10.36
C GLY A 548 17.78 11.12 11.52
N CYS A 549 17.03 12.07 12.09
CA CYS A 549 17.53 12.97 13.15
C CYS A 549 17.69 12.31 14.54
N ALA A 550 17.30 11.04 14.71
CA ALA A 550 17.36 10.28 15.97
C ALA A 550 16.64 10.91 17.19
N ALA A 551 15.80 11.93 17.01
CA ALA A 551 15.04 12.55 18.10
C ALA A 551 14.12 11.54 18.81
N CYS A 552 13.51 10.63 18.04
CA CYS A 552 12.65 9.56 18.54
C CYS A 552 13.41 8.58 19.45
N ALA A 553 14.63 8.18 19.08
CA ALA A 553 15.49 7.33 19.90
C ALA A 553 15.93 8.04 21.18
N ASN A 554 16.39 9.29 21.05
CA ASN A 554 16.84 10.09 22.19
C ASN A 554 15.72 10.37 23.22
N ILE A 555 14.48 10.58 22.79
CA ILE A 555 13.35 10.85 23.72
C ILE A 555 12.80 9.57 24.38
N CYS A 556 13.15 8.38 23.87
CA CYS A 556 12.51 7.15 24.30
C CYS A 556 12.90 6.78 25.74
N PRO A 557 11.96 6.73 26.70
CA PRO A 557 12.27 6.47 28.11
C PRO A 557 12.67 5.02 28.40
N LYS A 558 12.47 4.11 27.44
CA LYS A 558 12.75 2.68 27.57
C LYS A 558 13.83 2.19 26.60
N ASN A 559 14.50 3.10 25.88
CA ASN A 559 15.45 2.75 24.82
C ASN A 559 14.86 1.69 23.87
N ALA A 560 13.58 1.88 23.52
CA ALA A 560 12.79 0.98 22.69
C ALA A 560 12.87 1.35 21.20
N ILE A 561 13.78 2.23 20.82
CA ILE A 561 14.01 2.65 19.43
C ILE A 561 15.50 2.57 19.19
N GLU A 562 15.89 1.65 18.33
CA GLU A 562 17.24 1.49 17.81
C GLU A 562 17.30 2.20 16.45
N MET A 563 18.33 2.99 16.22
CA MET A 563 18.52 3.60 14.91
C MET A 563 19.40 2.69 14.06
N SER A 564 18.99 2.44 12.82
CA SER A 564 19.67 1.54 11.87
C SER A 564 19.58 2.10 10.46
N THR A 565 20.31 1.53 9.50
CA THR A 565 20.26 1.99 8.11
C THR A 565 19.29 1.18 7.26
N ASP A 566 18.59 1.84 6.33
CA ASP A 566 17.78 1.18 5.31
C ASP A 566 18.64 0.50 4.22
N LYS A 567 18.01 -0.03 3.17
CA LYS A 567 18.70 -0.69 2.05
C LYS A 567 19.70 0.22 1.32
N TYR A 568 19.42 1.53 1.26
CA TYR A 568 20.26 2.54 0.63
C TYR A 568 21.32 3.11 1.59
N GLY A 569 21.22 2.87 2.90
CA GLY A 569 22.15 3.35 3.91
C GLY A 569 21.66 4.59 4.68
N TYR A 570 20.41 5.00 4.53
CA TYR A 570 19.81 6.11 5.26
C TYR A 570 19.38 5.70 6.66
N TYR A 571 19.63 6.57 7.64
CA TYR A 571 19.33 6.30 9.04
C TYR A 571 17.83 6.37 9.34
N ILE A 572 17.24 5.25 9.80
CA ILE A 572 15.82 5.08 10.11
C ILE A 572 15.63 4.44 11.50
N PRO A 573 14.55 4.76 12.22
CA PRO A 573 14.26 4.16 13.52
C PRO A 573 13.61 2.79 13.36
N LYS A 574 14.10 1.82 14.14
CA LYS A 574 13.53 0.50 14.35
C LYS A 574 13.01 0.40 15.78
N VAL A 575 11.73 0.05 15.94
CA VAL A 575 11.12 -0.06 17.27
C VAL A 575 11.42 -1.46 17.84
N LEU A 576 12.03 -1.49 19.02
CA LEU A 576 12.23 -2.68 19.83
C LEU A 576 10.98 -2.88 20.69
N ALA A 577 10.01 -3.58 20.12
CA ALA A 577 8.67 -3.61 20.64
C ALA A 577 8.56 -4.25 22.04
N GLU A 578 9.44 -5.18 22.38
CA GLU A 578 9.56 -5.79 23.71
C GLU A 578 9.94 -4.78 24.81
N LYS A 579 10.56 -3.65 24.44
CA LYS A 579 10.91 -2.55 25.36
C LYS A 579 9.87 -1.42 25.34
N CYS A 580 9.02 -1.37 24.31
CA CYS A 580 8.13 -0.24 24.09
C CYS A 580 6.90 -0.25 25.00
N ILE A 581 6.63 0.88 25.65
CA ILE A 581 5.47 1.07 26.54
C ILE A 581 4.32 1.89 25.93
N ASN A 582 4.30 2.06 24.61
CA ASN A 582 3.25 2.80 23.88
C ASN A 582 2.98 4.24 24.36
N CYS A 583 3.98 4.92 24.89
CA CYS A 583 3.81 6.27 25.44
C CYS A 583 3.60 7.36 24.36
N GLY A 584 3.88 7.07 23.08
CA GLY A 584 3.67 7.99 21.96
C GLY A 584 4.60 9.22 21.93
N VAL A 585 5.61 9.30 22.80
CA VAL A 585 6.52 10.45 22.82
C VAL A 585 7.42 10.52 21.58
N CYS A 586 7.72 9.37 20.97
CA CYS A 586 8.53 9.27 19.75
C CYS A 586 7.85 9.89 18.52
N THR A 587 6.52 9.82 18.43
CA THR A 587 5.75 10.46 17.37
C THR A 587 5.58 11.95 17.66
N LYS A 588 5.29 12.32 18.91
CA LYS A 588 5.21 13.74 19.34
C LYS A 588 6.48 14.53 19.06
N VAL A 589 7.65 13.91 19.22
CA VAL A 589 8.95 14.57 18.96
C VAL A 589 9.31 14.61 17.47
N CYS A 590 8.68 13.77 16.62
CA CYS A 590 9.09 13.62 15.23
C CYS A 590 8.85 14.91 14.43
N PRO A 591 9.91 15.56 13.91
CA PRO A 591 9.78 16.79 13.14
C PRO A 591 9.13 16.56 11.78
N THR A 592 9.02 15.31 11.30
CA THR A 592 8.28 14.99 10.08
C THR A 592 6.77 15.16 10.32
N LEU A 593 6.27 14.86 11.51
CA LEU A 593 4.85 14.93 11.86
C LEU A 593 4.42 16.31 12.32
N SER A 594 5.25 16.95 13.12
CA SER A 594 4.99 18.28 13.62
C SER A 594 6.29 19.05 13.75
N ILE A 595 6.43 20.08 12.92
CA ILE A 595 7.52 21.05 13.08
C ILE A 595 7.08 22.03 14.15
N ARG A 596 7.91 22.23 15.17
CA ARG A 596 7.67 23.25 16.18
C ARG A 596 7.59 24.63 15.54
N LYS A 597 6.61 25.43 15.95
CA LYS A 597 6.46 26.83 15.50
C LYS A 597 7.78 27.58 15.67
N ASN A 598 8.19 28.21 14.58
CA ASN A 598 9.36 29.06 14.51
C ASN A 598 8.91 30.53 14.55
N TYR A 599 9.44 31.30 15.49
CA TYR A 599 9.14 32.73 15.65
C TYR A 599 10.29 33.61 15.13
N ASN A 600 11.27 33.02 14.44
CA ASN A 600 12.35 33.77 13.82
C ASN A 600 11.80 34.64 12.68
N ASN A 601 12.46 35.79 12.47
CA ASN A 601 12.12 36.71 11.39
C ASN A 601 12.77 36.27 10.08
N VAL A 602 12.42 36.98 9.00
CA VAL A 602 13.22 36.94 7.76
C VAL A 602 14.65 37.35 8.13
N PRO A 603 15.66 36.52 7.84
CA PRO A 603 17.00 36.74 8.36
C PRO A 603 17.71 37.90 7.68
N LYS A 604 18.66 38.52 8.38
CA LYS A 604 19.63 39.43 7.76
C LYS A 604 20.79 38.62 7.19
N LEU A 605 21.24 38.95 5.98
CA LEU A 605 22.37 38.29 5.33
C LEU A 605 23.64 39.13 5.49
N TYR A 606 24.74 38.47 5.82
CA TYR A 606 26.07 39.05 5.86
C TYR A 606 27.04 38.21 5.02
N GLU A 607 27.96 38.88 4.35
CA GLU A 607 29.21 38.25 3.94
C GLU A 607 30.19 38.22 5.11
N PHE A 608 30.89 37.10 5.24
CA PHE A 608 31.89 36.91 6.27
C PHE A 608 33.17 36.28 5.73
N GLN A 609 34.31 36.86 6.10
CA GLN A 609 35.63 36.28 5.88
C GLN A 609 36.54 36.51 7.09
N SER A 610 37.10 35.44 7.64
CA SER A 610 38.04 35.50 8.76
C SER A 610 39.34 36.19 8.34
N LYS A 611 39.85 37.06 9.22
CA LYS A 611 41.18 37.69 9.06
C LYS A 611 42.31 36.77 9.54
N ASN A 612 41.99 35.74 10.33
CA ASN A 612 42.96 34.71 10.69
C ASN A 612 43.18 33.77 9.49
N ARG A 613 44.41 33.81 8.94
CA ARG A 613 44.77 33.02 7.75
C ARG A 613 44.68 31.52 8.01
N GLU A 614 45.09 31.04 9.18
CA GLU A 614 45.04 29.60 9.51
C GLU A 614 43.59 29.12 9.52
N VAL A 615 42.70 29.88 10.18
CA VAL A 615 41.26 29.59 10.20
C VAL A 615 40.66 29.62 8.81
N LEU A 616 41.01 30.63 8.00
CA LEU A 616 40.50 30.79 6.64
C LEU A 616 40.86 29.59 5.76
N TYR A 617 42.12 29.13 5.77
CA TYR A 617 42.55 27.99 4.93
C TYR A 617 42.11 26.62 5.48
N ALA A 618 42.01 26.47 6.80
CA ALA A 618 41.49 25.25 7.45
C ALA A 618 39.97 25.10 7.25
N SER A 619 39.25 26.16 6.90
CA SER A 619 37.80 26.12 6.68
C SER A 619 37.41 25.80 5.24
N SER A 620 36.17 25.34 4.99
CA SER A 620 35.65 25.12 3.62
C SER A 620 35.28 26.41 2.89
N SER A 621 35.01 27.48 3.65
CA SER A 621 34.45 28.75 3.18
C SER A 621 35.18 29.92 3.84
N GLY A 622 34.51 31.02 4.19
CA GLY A 622 35.07 32.20 4.86
C GLY A 622 35.50 32.02 6.33
N GLY A 623 35.26 30.86 6.96
CA GLY A 623 35.79 30.54 8.31
C GLY A 623 34.89 30.90 9.49
N ILE A 624 33.62 31.25 9.24
CA ILE A 624 32.66 31.66 10.28
C ILE A 624 32.46 30.62 11.40
N PHE A 625 32.42 29.32 11.07
CA PHE A 625 32.21 28.26 12.07
C PHE A 625 33.29 28.29 13.16
N THR A 626 34.56 28.28 12.77
CA THR A 626 35.70 28.28 13.69
C THR A 626 35.73 29.56 14.52
N THR A 627 35.49 30.72 13.90
CA THR A 627 35.46 32.00 14.63
C THR A 627 34.31 32.06 15.64
N LEU A 628 33.15 31.46 15.34
CA LEU A 628 32.07 31.31 16.34
C LEU A 628 32.44 30.32 17.44
N ALA A 629 33.07 29.19 17.08
CA ALA A 629 33.49 28.16 18.03
C ALA A 629 34.46 28.70 19.09
N GLU A 630 35.42 29.55 18.70
CA GLU A 630 36.32 30.27 19.63
C GLU A 630 35.53 31.02 20.71
N LYS A 631 34.43 31.72 20.35
CA LYS A 631 33.57 32.43 21.30
C LYS A 631 32.81 31.52 22.26
N ILE A 632 32.52 30.29 21.85
CA ILE A 632 31.91 29.28 22.71
C ILE A 632 32.93 28.76 23.72
N PHE A 633 34.16 28.48 23.28
CA PHE A 633 35.23 28.00 24.16
C PHE A 633 35.74 29.07 25.13
N ASP A 634 35.75 30.35 24.74
CA ASP A 634 36.01 31.49 25.65
C ASP A 634 35.05 31.51 26.87
N LYS A 635 33.92 30.82 26.75
CA LYS A 635 32.91 30.67 27.80
C LYS A 635 32.85 29.25 28.38
N ASN A 636 33.89 28.45 28.16
CA ASN A 636 33.98 27.05 28.60
C ASN A 636 32.80 26.19 28.11
N GLY A 637 32.26 26.54 26.93
CA GLY A 637 31.15 25.85 26.30
C GLY A 637 31.57 24.58 25.56
N VAL A 638 30.56 23.82 25.14
CA VAL A 638 30.71 22.54 24.43
C VAL A 638 30.13 22.69 23.02
N ILE A 639 30.75 22.05 22.03
CA ILE A 639 30.28 22.09 20.65
C ILE A 639 29.97 20.67 20.16
N TYR A 640 28.82 20.50 19.51
CA TYR A 640 28.45 19.29 18.79
C TYR A 640 28.38 19.58 17.30
N GLY A 641 29.06 18.77 16.48
CA GLY A 641 29.03 18.89 15.03
C GLY A 641 29.51 17.63 14.31
N ALA A 642 29.56 17.68 12.98
CA ALA A 642 29.88 16.53 12.13
C ALA A 642 31.39 16.21 12.08
N ALA A 643 31.77 15.05 12.60
CA ALA A 643 33.13 14.49 12.55
C ALA A 643 33.17 13.15 11.80
N TRP A 644 34.32 12.82 11.23
CA TRP A 644 34.60 11.46 10.74
C TRP A 644 34.80 10.51 11.92
N ASP A 645 34.37 9.26 11.75
CA ASP A 645 34.88 8.14 12.55
C ASP A 645 35.98 7.37 11.80
N ASP A 646 36.58 6.38 12.47
CA ASP A 646 37.70 5.59 11.95
C ASP A 646 37.37 4.81 10.66
N ASN A 647 36.08 4.64 10.35
CA ASN A 647 35.60 3.95 9.17
C ASN A 647 35.07 4.90 8.09
N PHE A 648 35.32 6.21 8.22
CA PHE A 648 34.81 7.25 7.32
C PHE A 648 33.28 7.29 7.23
N TYR A 649 32.58 6.96 8.33
CA TYR A 649 31.22 7.44 8.54
C TYR A 649 31.27 8.81 9.21
N VAL A 650 30.20 9.58 9.09
CA VAL A 650 30.11 10.90 9.73
C VAL A 650 29.16 10.80 10.92
N LYS A 651 29.60 11.25 12.10
CA LYS A 651 28.80 11.26 13.34
C LYS A 651 28.79 12.64 13.97
N HIS A 652 27.73 12.96 14.71
CA HIS A 652 27.71 14.15 15.54
C HIS A 652 28.53 13.92 16.81
N THR A 653 29.67 14.60 16.90
CA THR A 653 30.66 14.41 17.95
C THR A 653 30.78 15.66 18.80
N LYS A 654 30.97 15.45 20.11
CA LYS A 654 31.24 16.48 21.11
C LYS A 654 32.72 16.88 21.06
N ILE A 655 33.01 18.17 21.14
CA ILE A 655 34.33 18.71 21.47
C ILE A 655 34.24 19.74 22.60
N GLU A 656 35.27 19.83 23.44
CA GLU A 656 35.31 20.74 24.60
C GLU A 656 36.51 21.70 24.57
N SER A 657 37.36 21.61 23.54
CA SER A 657 38.53 22.46 23.37
C SER A 657 38.76 22.82 21.91
N ILE A 658 39.33 24.01 21.69
CA ILE A 658 39.76 24.47 20.36
C ILE A 658 40.81 23.54 19.74
N ALA A 659 41.59 22.81 20.54
CA ALA A 659 42.57 21.84 20.05
C ALA A 659 41.94 20.70 19.24
N GLU A 660 40.63 20.46 19.41
CA GLU A 660 39.90 19.41 18.71
C GLU A 660 39.10 19.92 17.49
N ILE A 661 39.18 21.23 17.18
CA ILE A 661 38.32 21.87 16.19
C ILE A 661 38.46 21.26 14.79
N GLU A 662 39.63 20.74 14.44
CA GLU A 662 39.90 20.09 13.16
C GLU A 662 38.95 18.91 12.90
N LYS A 663 38.49 18.21 13.95
CA LYS A 663 37.51 17.11 13.83
C LYS A 663 36.21 17.59 13.17
N LEU A 664 35.77 18.80 13.53
CA LEU A 664 34.50 19.38 13.06
C LEU A 664 34.67 20.29 11.83
N GLN A 665 35.88 20.75 11.55
CA GLN A 665 36.18 21.57 10.38
C GLN A 665 35.96 20.81 9.07
N LYS A 666 35.79 21.59 8.00
CA LYS A 666 35.46 21.15 6.64
C LYS A 666 34.07 20.51 6.50
N SER A 667 33.48 20.70 5.33
CA SER A 667 32.23 20.07 4.92
C SER A 667 32.39 18.56 4.73
N LYS A 668 31.34 17.79 5.04
CA LYS A 668 31.22 16.37 4.68
C LYS A 668 29.92 16.19 3.90
N TYR A 669 29.99 15.73 2.66
CA TYR A 669 28.84 15.64 1.74
C TYR A 669 28.14 14.28 1.81
N LEU A 670 27.76 13.88 3.03
CA LEU A 670 27.00 12.67 3.35
C LEU A 670 26.28 12.83 4.69
N GLN A 671 25.27 12.01 4.95
CA GLN A 671 24.48 12.04 6.18
C GLN A 671 25.37 11.84 7.42
N SER A 672 25.26 12.74 8.39
CA SER A 672 25.86 12.60 9.71
C SER A 672 24.89 11.92 10.66
N PHE A 673 25.31 10.82 11.29
CA PHE A 673 24.50 10.08 12.26
C PHE A 673 24.52 10.74 13.64
N ILE A 674 23.36 10.75 14.29
CA ILE A 674 23.18 11.24 15.65
C ILE A 674 22.95 10.02 16.54
N ASP A 675 23.77 9.85 17.56
CA ASP A 675 23.65 8.72 18.48
C ASP A 675 22.45 8.89 19.41
N GLU A 676 21.99 7.78 20.00
CA GLU A 676 20.84 7.70 20.89
C GLU A 676 21.01 8.43 22.24
N ASN A 677 22.20 8.97 22.50
CA ASN A 677 22.51 9.77 23.68
C ASN A 677 22.90 11.22 23.36
N THR A 678 23.22 11.58 22.11
CA THR A 678 23.72 12.91 21.76
C THR A 678 22.79 14.04 22.23
N PHE A 679 21.49 13.92 22.00
CA PHE A 679 20.54 14.97 22.43
C PHE A 679 20.29 14.92 23.94
N LYS A 680 20.35 13.74 24.57
CA LYS A 680 20.26 13.60 26.03
C LYS A 680 21.42 14.32 26.71
N ASP A 681 22.64 14.12 26.22
CA ASP A 681 23.86 14.74 26.75
C ASP A 681 23.80 16.26 26.60
N ILE A 682 23.36 16.76 25.44
CA ILE A 682 23.11 18.20 25.24
C ILE A 682 22.14 18.73 26.30
N LYS A 683 21.02 18.04 26.54
CA LYS A 683 20.03 18.46 27.55
C LYS A 683 20.61 18.48 28.95
N ILE A 684 21.45 17.50 29.31
CA ILE A 684 22.14 17.45 30.61
C ILE A 684 23.03 18.68 30.77
N TYR A 685 23.92 18.96 29.81
CA TYR A 685 24.78 20.15 29.88
C TYR A 685 23.99 21.46 29.96
N LEU A 686 22.89 21.56 29.22
CA LEU A 686 22.02 22.73 29.29
C LEU A 686 21.36 22.89 30.66
N GLN A 687 20.95 21.78 31.30
CA GLN A 687 20.37 21.78 32.65
C GLN A 687 21.40 22.12 33.73
N GLU A 688 22.67 21.76 33.51
CA GLU A 688 23.80 22.15 34.37
C GLU A 688 24.26 23.60 34.15
N GLY A 689 23.62 24.33 33.24
CA GLY A 689 23.95 25.73 32.94
C GLY A 689 25.18 25.91 32.05
N ARG A 690 25.75 24.83 31.49
CA ARG A 690 26.84 24.93 30.52
C ARG A 690 26.34 25.48 29.19
N LEU A 691 27.18 26.27 28.51
CA LEU A 691 26.91 26.76 27.16
C LEU A 691 27.13 25.62 26.16
N VAL A 692 26.17 25.42 25.25
CA VAL A 692 26.27 24.43 24.18
C VAL A 692 26.04 25.11 22.83
N MET A 693 26.89 24.81 21.84
CA MET A 693 26.62 25.09 20.44
C MET A 693 26.37 23.79 19.68
N PHE A 694 25.28 23.72 18.92
CA PHE A 694 24.97 22.60 18.04
C PHE A 694 25.00 23.06 16.59
N THR A 695 25.83 22.41 15.77
CA THR A 695 25.96 22.67 14.34
C THR A 695 25.52 21.47 13.52
N GLY A 696 24.57 21.64 12.60
CA GLY A 696 24.10 20.53 11.75
C GLY A 696 23.22 20.98 10.58
N CYS A 697 22.70 20.01 9.83
CA CYS A 697 21.72 20.30 8.80
C CYS A 697 20.43 20.88 9.42
N PRO A 698 19.65 21.68 8.68
CA PRO A 698 18.43 22.30 9.21
C PRO A 698 17.42 21.27 9.76
N CYS A 699 17.35 20.08 9.15
CA CYS A 699 16.54 18.97 9.61
C CYS A 699 17.01 18.39 10.95
N GLN A 700 18.33 18.36 11.23
CA GLN A 700 18.90 17.92 12.50
C GLN A 700 18.64 18.94 13.61
N VAL A 701 18.76 20.25 13.31
CA VAL A 701 18.38 21.33 14.23
C VAL A 701 16.89 21.24 14.60
N ALA A 702 16.02 20.94 13.62
CA ALA A 702 14.60 20.69 13.89
C ALA A 702 14.39 19.52 14.87
N GLY A 703 15.14 18.42 14.68
CA GLY A 703 15.13 17.27 15.58
C GLY A 703 15.50 17.62 17.03
N LEU A 704 16.60 18.36 17.22
CA LEU A 704 17.04 18.79 18.55
C LEU A 704 16.03 19.72 19.22
N ARG A 705 15.50 20.72 18.49
CA ARG A 705 14.50 21.67 19.02
C ARG A 705 13.21 20.98 19.46
N ASN A 706 12.74 19.99 18.69
CA ASN A 706 11.59 19.19 19.06
C ASN A 706 11.88 18.34 20.30
N PHE A 707 13.04 17.68 20.35
CA PHE A 707 13.47 16.87 21.50
C PHE A 707 13.52 17.68 22.80
N LEU A 708 14.08 18.89 22.73
CA LEU A 708 14.24 19.74 23.91
C LEU A 708 12.92 20.27 24.44
N GLY A 709 11.90 20.46 23.60
CA GLY A 709 10.55 20.88 24.02
C GLY A 709 10.46 22.30 24.58
N ARG A 710 11.58 23.04 24.69
CA ARG A 710 11.66 24.48 25.03
C ARG A 710 12.91 25.14 24.46
N GLU A 711 12.94 26.47 24.49
CA GLU A 711 14.14 27.26 24.19
C GLU A 711 15.09 27.30 25.41
N TYR A 712 16.39 27.44 25.14
CA TYR A 712 17.44 27.56 26.14
C TYR A 712 18.32 28.77 25.81
N GLU A 713 18.59 29.62 26.79
CA GLU A 713 19.48 30.79 26.63
C GLU A 713 20.94 30.37 26.43
N ASN A 714 21.35 29.27 27.07
CA ASN A 714 22.67 28.67 26.97
C ASN A 714 22.81 27.67 25.82
N LEU A 715 21.94 27.72 24.80
CA LEU A 715 22.03 26.94 23.57
C LEU A 715 22.15 27.87 22.35
N VAL A 716 23.14 27.60 21.50
CA VAL A 716 23.35 28.26 20.21
C VAL A 716 23.15 27.25 19.10
N LEU A 717 22.17 27.48 18.23
CA LEU A 717 21.87 26.62 17.09
C LEU A 717 22.43 27.22 15.81
N VAL A 718 23.30 26.48 15.13
CA VAL A 718 23.87 26.89 13.85
C VAL A 718 23.48 25.87 12.78
N ASP A 719 22.64 26.26 11.83
CA ASP A 719 22.27 25.40 10.70
C ASP A 719 23.02 25.75 9.40
N LEU A 720 22.99 24.85 8.43
CA LEU A 720 23.74 24.98 7.17
C LEU A 720 22.84 25.33 5.99
N LEU A 721 23.36 26.09 5.02
CA LEU A 721 22.82 26.08 3.64
C LEU A 721 23.07 24.69 3.03
N CYS A 722 22.07 23.83 3.14
CA CYS A 722 22.18 22.40 2.86
C CYS A 722 21.45 22.05 1.56
N GLY A 723 22.18 21.50 0.58
CA GLY A 723 21.62 21.02 -0.70
C GLY A 723 21.00 19.64 -0.55
N ASN A 724 21.77 18.62 -0.22
CA ASN A 724 21.24 17.30 0.12
C ASN A 724 22.24 16.58 1.05
N ALA A 725 21.80 15.48 1.68
CA ALA A 725 22.64 14.63 2.52
C ALA A 725 22.64 13.20 1.94
N PRO A 726 23.61 12.85 1.08
CA PRO A 726 23.73 11.52 0.49
C PRO A 726 23.92 10.43 1.54
N SER A 727 23.61 9.19 1.17
CA SER A 727 23.85 8.04 2.04
C SER A 727 25.34 7.82 2.29
N ALA A 728 25.70 7.56 3.56
CA ALA A 728 27.06 7.15 3.91
C ALA A 728 27.48 5.84 3.21
N LYS A 729 26.52 4.95 2.92
CA LYS A 729 26.78 3.70 2.19
C LYS A 729 27.19 3.95 0.74
N PHE A 730 26.69 5.02 0.11
CA PHE A 730 27.14 5.40 -1.24
C PHE A 730 28.60 5.85 -1.21
N PHE A 731 28.97 6.66 -0.21
CA PHE A 731 30.35 7.07 -0.03
C PHE A 731 31.29 5.87 0.23
N GLN A 732 30.87 4.92 1.06
CA GLN A 732 31.64 3.68 1.29
C GLN A 732 31.87 2.88 0.01
N LYS A 733 30.86 2.76 -0.85
CA LYS A 733 31.03 2.12 -2.17
C LYS A 733 31.99 2.90 -3.08
N TYR A 734 31.90 4.23 -3.08
CA TYR A 734 32.84 5.08 -3.81
C TYR A 734 34.29 4.90 -3.32
N LEU A 735 34.50 4.86 -2.00
CA LEU A 735 35.84 4.60 -1.45
C LEU A 735 36.39 3.23 -1.88
N GLN A 736 35.53 2.22 -1.99
CA GLN A 736 35.92 0.88 -2.42
C GLN A 736 36.28 0.81 -3.92
N ASP A 737 35.55 1.53 -4.76
CA ASP A 737 35.66 1.41 -6.21
C ASP A 737 36.69 2.39 -6.82
N ASP A 738 36.71 3.63 -6.33
CA ASP A 738 37.40 4.76 -6.97
C ASP A 738 38.58 5.30 -6.13
N VAL A 739 38.86 4.73 -4.96
CA VAL A 739 40.04 5.08 -4.13
C VAL A 739 40.93 3.85 -3.94
N HIS A 740 42.19 3.96 -4.34
CA HIS A 740 43.14 2.86 -4.31
C HIS A 740 44.17 3.09 -3.20
N GLY A 741 43.99 2.40 -2.07
CA GLY A 741 44.92 2.44 -0.93
C GLY A 741 44.20 2.68 0.40
N GLU A 742 44.94 2.51 1.51
CA GLU A 742 44.40 2.78 2.85
C GLU A 742 44.43 4.28 3.16
N ILE A 743 43.26 4.86 3.39
CA ILE A 743 43.07 6.28 3.65
C ILE A 743 43.34 6.58 5.13
N GLU A 744 44.14 7.62 5.39
CA GLU A 744 44.34 8.22 6.71
C GLU A 744 43.41 9.42 6.90
N LYS A 745 43.27 10.27 5.88
CA LYS A 745 42.43 11.49 5.94
C LYS A 745 41.78 11.79 4.61
N TYR A 746 40.48 12.11 4.64
CA TYR A 746 39.71 12.55 3.48
C TYR A 746 39.15 13.95 3.71
N GLU A 747 39.47 14.89 2.81
CA GLU A 747 39.06 16.29 2.91
C GLU A 747 38.27 16.71 1.67
N PHE A 748 36.97 16.97 1.85
CA PHE A 748 36.20 17.72 0.86
C PHE A 748 36.56 19.21 0.91
N ARG A 749 36.47 19.88 -0.25
CA ARG A 749 36.65 21.34 -0.34
C ARG A 749 38.06 21.77 0.08
N SER A 750 39.05 21.02 -0.37
CA SER A 750 40.45 21.42 -0.24
C SER A 750 40.69 22.72 -1.00
N LYS A 751 41.43 23.66 -0.38
CA LYS A 751 41.76 24.97 -0.97
C LYS A 751 43.09 24.99 -1.72
N GLU A 752 43.70 23.83 -1.97
CA GLU A 752 44.96 23.70 -2.73
C GLU A 752 44.85 24.31 -4.14
N HIS A 753 43.64 24.27 -4.73
CA HIS A 753 43.30 24.91 -6.01
C HIS A 753 42.36 26.12 -5.82
N GLY A 754 42.51 26.85 -4.72
CA GLY A 754 41.62 27.97 -4.35
C GLY A 754 40.24 27.52 -3.86
N TRP A 755 39.36 28.47 -3.55
CA TRP A 755 38.00 28.15 -3.10
C TRP A 755 37.10 27.70 -4.25
N ASN A 756 36.82 26.39 -4.30
CA ASN A 756 35.99 25.78 -5.32
C ASN A 756 35.17 24.61 -4.73
N CYS A 757 34.13 24.16 -5.44
CA CYS A 757 33.19 23.12 -4.99
C CYS A 757 33.59 21.67 -5.29
N VAL A 758 34.70 21.43 -5.98
CA VAL A 758 35.06 20.15 -6.62
C VAL A 758 36.55 19.88 -6.47
N CYS A 759 37.06 20.01 -5.25
CA CYS A 759 38.46 19.76 -4.93
C CYS A 759 38.54 18.92 -3.66
N GLU A 760 39.04 17.70 -3.83
CA GLU A 760 39.18 16.69 -2.81
C GLU A 760 40.66 16.46 -2.54
N LYS A 761 40.99 16.19 -1.27
CA LYS A 761 42.33 15.78 -0.89
C LYS A 761 42.24 14.50 -0.08
N ILE A 762 42.95 13.48 -0.57
CA ILE A 762 43.08 12.18 0.08
C ILE A 762 44.51 12.08 0.58
N THR A 763 44.68 11.80 1.87
CA THR A 763 45.98 11.45 2.46
C THR A 763 45.93 9.99 2.82
N TYR A 764 46.87 9.22 2.28
CA TYR A 764 46.99 7.78 2.54
C TYR A 764 47.84 7.53 3.79
N LYS A 765 47.73 6.33 4.37
CA LYS A 765 48.58 5.91 5.51
C LYS A 765 50.07 5.86 5.17
N THR A 766 50.42 5.78 3.89
CA THR A 766 51.79 5.92 3.39
C THR A 766 52.32 7.36 3.48
N MET A 767 51.45 8.32 3.86
CA MET A 767 51.66 9.77 3.83
C MET A 767 51.64 10.40 2.43
N ASP A 768 51.38 9.60 1.39
CA ASP A 768 51.13 10.10 0.05
C ASP A 768 49.84 10.92 0.01
N LYS A 769 49.82 11.96 -0.84
CA LYS A 769 48.70 12.88 -0.98
C LYS A 769 48.22 12.89 -2.43
N GLU A 770 46.93 12.68 -2.60
CA GLU A 770 46.25 12.80 -3.88
C GLU A 770 45.29 13.98 -3.85
N ILE A 771 45.35 14.82 -4.88
CA ILE A 771 44.44 15.97 -5.05
C ILE A 771 43.63 15.72 -6.32
N ARG A 772 42.30 15.61 -6.17
CA ARG A 772 41.37 15.49 -7.28
C ARG A 772 40.68 16.83 -7.49
N TYR A 773 40.62 17.30 -8.73
CA TYR A 773 40.05 18.61 -9.07
C TYR A 773 39.14 18.53 -10.29
N GLY A 774 37.89 18.93 -10.12
CA GLY A 774 36.86 18.96 -11.16
C GLY A 774 35.97 17.71 -11.19
N GLN A 775 34.72 17.88 -11.61
CA GLN A 775 33.70 16.80 -11.61
C GLN A 775 34.06 15.60 -12.49
N LYS A 776 34.95 15.75 -13.49
CA LYS A 776 35.40 14.65 -14.34
C LYS A 776 36.56 13.86 -13.73
N CYS A 777 37.15 14.39 -12.66
CA CYS A 777 38.30 13.80 -11.98
C CYS A 777 37.89 13.07 -10.70
N ASP A 778 36.62 13.17 -10.29
CA ASP A 778 36.08 12.47 -9.14
C ASP A 778 34.61 12.05 -9.35
N GLU A 779 34.35 10.75 -9.28
CA GLU A 779 33.04 10.17 -9.51
C GLU A 779 32.01 10.58 -8.46
N TYR A 780 32.41 10.70 -7.19
CA TYR A 780 31.49 11.13 -6.14
C TYR A 780 30.99 12.56 -6.39
N GLN A 781 31.89 13.48 -6.76
CA GLN A 781 31.52 14.84 -7.14
C GLN A 781 30.64 14.89 -8.38
N ARG A 782 30.92 14.04 -9.39
CA ARG A 782 30.12 13.95 -10.62
C ARG A 782 28.66 13.64 -10.31
N VAL A 783 28.41 12.69 -9.40
CA VAL A 783 27.05 12.29 -9.03
C VAL A 783 26.41 13.27 -8.04
N TYR A 784 27.19 13.79 -7.08
CA TYR A 784 26.70 14.72 -6.05
C TYR A 784 26.17 16.03 -6.64
N HIS A 785 26.94 16.69 -7.52
CA HIS A 785 26.56 17.99 -8.09
C HIS A 785 25.42 17.90 -9.12
N ASN A 786 25.15 16.72 -9.66
CA ASN A 786 23.96 16.45 -10.47
C ASN A 786 22.71 16.17 -9.62
N HIS A 787 22.81 16.17 -8.29
CA HIS A 787 21.74 15.80 -7.35
C HIS A 787 21.19 14.38 -7.57
N THR A 788 21.99 13.50 -8.18
CA THR A 788 21.61 12.11 -8.47
C THR A 788 21.61 11.24 -7.21
N MET A 789 22.36 11.63 -6.17
CA MET A 789 22.32 10.98 -4.84
C MET A 789 21.30 11.61 -3.87
N CYS A 790 20.47 12.56 -4.33
CA CYS A 790 19.52 13.27 -3.47
C CYS A 790 18.48 12.31 -2.86
N ALA A 791 18.39 12.24 -1.54
CA ALA A 791 17.40 11.41 -0.84
C ALA A 791 15.96 11.92 -1.10
N GLU A 792 14.95 11.04 -1.03
CA GLU A 792 13.54 11.43 -1.22
C GLU A 792 13.12 12.57 -0.29
N HIS A 793 13.44 12.50 1.01
CA HIS A 793 13.14 13.57 1.95
C HIS A 793 13.94 14.87 1.70
N CYS A 794 15.04 14.81 0.94
CA CYS A 794 15.82 15.98 0.56
C CYS A 794 15.22 16.71 -0.66
N GLU A 795 14.60 15.99 -1.61
CA GLU A 795 14.01 16.55 -2.83
C GLU A 795 13.08 17.72 -2.53
N HIS A 796 12.24 17.59 -1.50
CA HIS A 796 11.33 18.64 -1.05
C HIS A 796 11.55 18.99 0.43
N CYS A 797 12.82 19.21 0.80
CA CYS A 797 13.19 19.49 2.19
C CYS A 797 12.44 20.72 2.74
N LYS A 798 11.57 20.48 3.72
CA LYS A 798 10.76 21.51 4.41
C LYS A 798 11.51 22.31 5.47
N TYR A 799 12.78 21.97 5.73
CA TYR A 799 13.59 22.61 6.79
C TYR A 799 14.52 23.71 6.25
N GLN A 800 14.64 23.84 4.92
CA GLN A 800 15.50 24.86 4.30
C GLN A 800 14.80 26.22 4.12
N VAL A 801 13.48 26.26 4.27
CA VAL A 801 12.65 27.44 4.00
C VAL A 801 12.77 28.49 5.11
N PHE A 802 12.39 29.72 4.80
CA PHE A 802 12.26 30.77 5.79
C PHE A 802 10.90 30.69 6.51
N PRO A 803 10.85 31.01 7.82
CA PRO A 803 11.99 31.34 8.69
C PRO A 803 12.85 30.11 9.08
N ARG A 804 14.18 30.31 9.20
CA ARG A 804 15.16 29.26 9.54
C ARG A 804 15.10 28.87 11.01
N LEU A 805 15.33 27.59 11.34
CA LEU A 805 15.21 27.05 12.70
C LEU A 805 16.46 27.26 13.58
N GLY A 806 17.64 27.40 12.99
CA GLY A 806 18.86 27.81 13.71
C GLY A 806 18.80 29.28 14.12
N ASP A 807 19.64 29.66 15.08
CA ASP A 807 19.87 31.07 15.45
C ASP A 807 20.73 31.78 14.39
N ILE A 808 21.68 31.04 13.82
CA ILE A 808 22.54 31.47 12.71
C ILE A 808 22.51 30.39 11.62
N THR A 809 22.43 30.79 10.35
CA THR A 809 22.66 29.88 9.21
C THR A 809 24.00 30.23 8.56
N ILE A 810 24.81 29.24 8.22
CA ILE A 810 26.07 29.46 7.51
C ILE A 810 26.17 28.63 6.23
N GLY A 811 26.88 29.15 5.24
CA GLY A 811 27.18 28.42 4.00
C GLY A 811 28.14 29.17 3.10
N ASP A 812 28.33 28.67 1.88
CA ASP A 812 29.14 29.34 0.86
C ASP A 812 28.37 30.53 0.25
N PHE A 813 29.01 31.71 0.13
CA PHE A 813 28.42 32.86 -0.56
C PHE A 813 28.78 32.84 -2.05
N TRP A 814 28.19 31.92 -2.78
CA TRP A 814 28.50 31.73 -4.19
C TRP A 814 28.18 32.96 -5.04
N TRP A 815 29.08 33.29 -5.97
CA TRP A 815 28.98 34.38 -6.94
C TRP A 815 28.84 35.79 -6.36
N ILE A 816 29.24 36.00 -5.10
CA ILE A 816 29.22 37.33 -4.46
C ILE A 816 30.09 38.35 -5.20
N ASP A 817 31.12 37.90 -5.93
CA ASP A 817 31.97 38.74 -6.80
C ASP A 817 31.19 39.49 -7.91
N LYS A 818 29.98 39.03 -8.24
CA LYS A 818 29.08 39.73 -9.17
C LYS A 818 28.43 40.97 -8.55
N HIS A 819 28.38 41.06 -7.22
CA HIS A 819 27.68 42.10 -6.47
C HIS A 819 28.64 42.93 -5.62
N ASP A 820 29.70 42.32 -5.09
CA ASP A 820 30.78 42.98 -4.36
C ASP A 820 32.13 42.68 -5.02
N SER A 821 32.70 43.69 -5.69
CA SER A 821 34.00 43.59 -6.35
C SER A 821 35.19 43.87 -5.41
N LEU A 822 34.95 44.31 -4.18
CA LEU A 822 36.00 44.67 -3.22
C LEU A 822 36.45 43.48 -2.36
N ILE A 823 35.66 42.42 -2.29
CA ILE A 823 35.96 41.24 -1.48
C ILE A 823 36.82 40.23 -2.26
N ASP A 824 37.87 39.69 -1.61
CA ASP A 824 38.69 38.62 -2.18
C ASP A 824 37.97 37.27 -2.06
N THR A 825 37.27 36.89 -3.12
CA THR A 825 36.53 35.62 -3.18
C THR A 825 37.41 34.39 -3.40
N GLN A 826 38.66 34.54 -3.85
CA GLN A 826 39.53 33.39 -4.19
C GLN A 826 39.84 32.51 -2.98
N LYS A 827 39.84 33.10 -1.79
CA LYS A 827 40.09 32.41 -0.51
C LYS A 827 38.83 31.90 0.17
N GLY A 828 37.65 32.26 -0.34
CA GLY A 828 36.35 31.86 0.16
C GLY A 828 35.66 32.87 1.05
N VAL A 829 34.35 32.98 0.87
CA VAL A 829 33.46 33.90 1.57
C VAL A 829 32.24 33.12 2.05
N SER A 830 31.90 33.28 3.33
CA SER A 830 30.72 32.65 3.91
C SER A 830 29.51 33.58 3.83
N ALA A 831 28.36 33.01 3.47
CA ALA A 831 27.06 33.62 3.70
C ALA A 831 26.65 33.32 5.15
N VAL A 832 26.27 34.36 5.90
CA VAL A 832 25.84 34.25 7.29
C VAL A 832 24.44 34.87 7.41
N LEU A 833 23.44 34.04 7.67
CA LEU A 833 22.09 34.50 7.96
C LEU A 833 21.90 34.61 9.47
N ILE A 834 21.52 35.78 9.92
CA ILE A 834 21.18 36.07 11.31
C ILE A 834 19.66 35.95 11.46
N ASN A 835 19.21 34.85 12.08
CA ASN A 835 17.80 34.47 12.05
C ASN A 835 17.01 35.06 13.23
N ASN A 836 17.68 35.42 14.33
CA ASN A 836 17.06 36.03 15.52
C ASN A 836 18.06 36.84 16.35
N ASP A 837 17.57 37.47 17.43
CA ASP A 837 18.37 38.32 18.32
C ASP A 837 19.48 37.56 19.04
N LYS A 838 19.28 36.28 19.36
CA LYS A 838 20.33 35.43 19.95
C LYS A 838 21.48 35.22 18.97
N GLY A 839 21.16 34.88 17.72
CA GLY A 839 22.14 34.78 16.64
C GLY A 839 22.88 36.10 16.42
N ASN A 840 22.16 37.23 16.44
CA ASN A 840 22.76 38.56 16.34
C ASN A 840 23.72 38.84 17.50
N GLY A 841 23.32 38.50 18.73
CA GLY A 841 24.14 38.65 19.93
C GLY A 841 25.45 37.84 19.88
N TRP A 842 25.43 36.64 19.29
CA TRP A 842 26.64 35.84 19.08
C TRP A 842 27.50 36.35 17.94
N PHE A 843 26.91 36.74 16.81
CA PHE A 843 27.64 37.29 15.67
C PHE A 843 28.35 38.62 16.01
N ASN A 844 27.74 39.46 16.85
CA ASN A 844 28.33 40.73 17.29
C ASN A 844 29.52 40.55 18.26
N ARG A 845 29.72 39.37 18.84
CA ARG A 845 30.92 39.06 19.63
C ARG A 845 32.17 38.87 18.78
N ILE A 846 32.01 38.68 17.47
CA ILE A 846 33.12 38.65 16.53
C ILE A 846 33.53 40.08 16.25
N SER A 847 34.75 40.44 16.65
CA SER A 847 35.29 41.78 16.47
C SER A 847 35.81 42.02 15.04
N ASP A 848 35.95 43.29 14.66
CA ASP A 848 36.42 43.65 13.31
C ASP A 848 37.87 43.22 13.03
N CYS A 849 38.67 42.89 14.05
CA CYS A 849 40.00 42.31 13.87
C CYS A 849 39.98 40.80 13.59
N GLU A 850 38.88 40.12 13.90
CA GLU A 850 38.73 38.66 13.72
C GLU A 850 38.13 38.29 12.37
N GLY A 851 37.25 39.15 11.82
CA GLY A 851 36.63 38.93 10.53
C GLY A 851 36.09 40.19 9.88
N ILE A 852 35.99 40.16 8.56
CA ILE A 852 35.26 41.16 7.77
C ILE A 852 33.79 40.76 7.81
N LYS A 853 32.92 41.71 8.20
CA LYS A 853 31.46 41.56 8.25
C LYS A 853 30.84 42.69 7.42
N LYS A 854 30.07 42.36 6.40
CA LYS A 854 29.30 43.36 5.63
C LYS A 854 27.91 42.83 5.36
N GLU A 855 26.91 43.67 5.62
CA GLU A 855 25.52 43.33 5.38
C GLU A 855 25.26 43.28 3.86
N ALA A 856 24.55 42.26 3.41
CA ALA A 856 24.21 42.04 2.02
C ALA A 856 22.69 41.87 1.86
N PRO A 857 22.11 42.36 0.75
CA PRO A 857 20.71 42.10 0.41
C PRO A 857 20.43 40.59 0.24
N LEU A 858 19.32 40.10 0.78
CA LEU A 858 18.98 38.66 0.76
C LEU A 858 18.87 38.07 -0.65
N GLU A 859 18.48 38.89 -1.63
CA GLU A 859 18.32 38.45 -3.02
C GLU A 859 19.64 38.04 -3.68
N TRP A 860 20.77 38.46 -3.12
CA TRP A 860 22.11 38.10 -3.61
C TRP A 860 22.46 36.64 -3.27
N LEU A 861 21.76 36.02 -2.30
CA LEU A 861 21.96 34.63 -1.95
C LEU A 861 21.53 33.70 -3.10
N SER A 862 22.49 32.95 -3.64
CA SER A 862 22.29 32.02 -4.75
C SER A 862 23.04 30.70 -4.53
N GLY A 863 22.66 29.65 -5.28
CA GLY A 863 23.27 28.32 -5.19
C GLY A 863 22.43 27.30 -4.44
N ASN A 864 22.98 26.10 -4.22
CA ASN A 864 22.24 24.98 -3.62
C ASN A 864 21.92 25.23 -2.13
N GLY A 865 20.74 24.79 -1.68
CA GLY A 865 20.32 24.88 -0.27
C GLY A 865 19.83 26.26 0.18
N ASN A 866 19.39 27.10 -0.76
CA ASN A 866 18.76 28.40 -0.47
C ASN A 866 17.23 28.26 -0.25
N TYR A 867 16.56 29.37 0.04
CA TYR A 867 15.13 29.40 0.38
C TYR A 867 14.18 29.11 -0.80
N LYS A 868 14.67 28.92 -2.04
CA LYS A 868 13.87 28.71 -3.26
C LYS A 868 13.52 27.24 -3.52
N GLY A 869 13.93 26.32 -2.64
CA GLY A 869 13.63 24.89 -2.73
C GLY A 869 14.81 24.04 -3.21
N ASN A 870 14.65 22.72 -3.11
CA ASN A 870 15.64 21.74 -3.55
C ASN A 870 15.03 20.83 -4.63
N TRP A 871 15.85 20.01 -5.29
CA TRP A 871 15.41 19.08 -6.32
C TRP A 871 16.30 17.83 -6.36
N ALA A 872 15.80 16.78 -7.01
CA ALA A 872 16.60 15.61 -7.35
C ALA A 872 17.03 15.68 -8.82
N GLY A 873 18.17 15.06 -9.13
CA GLY A 873 18.59 14.86 -10.52
C GLY A 873 17.64 13.91 -11.25
N ALA A 874 17.41 14.14 -12.54
CA ALA A 874 16.53 13.30 -13.37
C ALA A 874 16.96 11.81 -13.38
N GLN A 875 18.24 11.55 -13.13
CA GLN A 875 18.83 10.20 -13.13
C GLN A 875 18.89 9.57 -11.73
N ARG A 876 18.32 10.20 -10.70
CA ARG A 876 18.35 9.70 -9.32
C ARG A 876 17.84 8.26 -9.25
N ASP A 877 16.67 8.00 -9.80
CA ASP A 877 16.00 6.70 -9.64
C ASP A 877 16.82 5.57 -10.32
N LEU A 878 17.42 5.84 -11.49
CA LEU A 878 18.34 4.90 -12.16
C LEU A 878 19.59 4.61 -11.32
N PHE A 879 20.18 5.65 -10.72
CA PHE A 879 21.33 5.47 -9.82
C PHE A 879 20.94 4.65 -8.59
N TYR A 880 19.79 4.93 -7.97
CA TYR A 880 19.31 4.20 -6.80
C TYR A 880 19.00 2.74 -7.11
N GLU A 881 18.47 2.45 -8.29
CA GLU A 881 18.27 1.07 -8.73
C GLU A 881 19.61 0.35 -8.90
N MET A 882 20.56 0.98 -9.61
CA MET A 882 21.81 0.33 -9.98
C MET A 882 22.80 0.23 -8.83
N ILE A 883 22.83 1.21 -7.91
CA ILE A 883 23.73 1.21 -6.74
C ILE A 883 23.42 0.08 -5.77
N LEU A 884 22.25 -0.56 -5.84
CA LEU A 884 21.98 -1.78 -5.07
C LEU A 884 22.60 -3.03 -5.71
N LYS A 885 22.76 -3.03 -7.04
CA LYS A 885 23.18 -4.19 -7.85
C LYS A 885 24.67 -4.15 -8.19
N LYS A 886 25.27 -2.95 -8.27
CA LYS A 886 26.62 -2.69 -8.79
C LYS A 886 27.48 -1.86 -7.83
N GLY A 887 28.74 -1.67 -8.22
CA GLY A 887 29.64 -0.68 -7.63
C GLY A 887 29.18 0.77 -7.88
N PHE A 888 29.75 1.72 -7.14
CA PHE A 888 29.52 3.15 -7.29
C PHE A 888 29.84 3.65 -8.70
N HIS A 889 31.04 3.34 -9.22
CA HIS A 889 31.46 3.80 -10.55
C HIS A 889 30.50 3.33 -11.65
N GLU A 890 30.17 2.04 -11.65
CA GLU A 890 29.24 1.42 -12.61
C GLU A 890 27.83 2.02 -12.49
N ALA A 891 27.32 2.23 -11.28
CA ALA A 891 26.01 2.84 -11.06
C ALA A 891 25.98 4.31 -11.51
N ALA A 892 27.06 5.06 -11.26
CA ALA A 892 27.22 6.44 -11.69
C ALA A 892 27.24 6.53 -13.22
N ASP A 893 28.02 5.68 -13.88
CA ASP A 893 28.09 5.62 -15.34
C ASP A 893 26.75 5.20 -15.96
N TYR A 894 26.09 4.18 -15.39
CA TYR A 894 24.77 3.73 -15.84
C TYR A 894 23.75 4.88 -15.78
N ALA A 895 23.78 5.69 -14.73
CA ALA A 895 22.87 6.81 -14.57
C ALA A 895 23.26 8.03 -15.44
N LEU A 896 24.55 8.31 -15.66
CA LEU A 896 25.03 9.60 -16.18
C LEU A 896 25.65 9.58 -17.60
N LYS A 897 26.01 8.44 -18.19
CA LYS A 897 26.57 8.35 -19.56
C LYS A 897 25.54 7.79 -20.56
N PRO A 898 24.91 8.64 -21.41
CA PRO A 898 23.81 8.19 -22.28
C PRO A 898 24.25 7.47 -23.57
N ASN A 899 25.50 6.99 -23.72
CA ASN A 899 26.05 6.57 -25.02
C ASN A 899 26.66 5.16 -25.10
N HIS A 900 26.23 4.21 -24.27
CA HIS A 900 26.55 2.79 -24.51
C HIS A 900 25.28 1.95 -24.67
N GLY A 901 24.88 1.79 -25.93
CA GLY A 901 24.56 0.47 -26.48
C GLY A 901 23.20 -0.11 -26.12
N ASN A 902 22.36 -0.24 -27.16
CA ASN A 902 21.30 -1.23 -27.30
C ASN A 902 20.34 -1.35 -26.10
N TYR A 903 19.35 -0.47 -26.05
CA TYR A 903 18.09 -0.77 -25.39
C TYR A 903 17.36 -1.88 -26.17
N ARG A 904 17.81 -3.13 -26.02
CA ARG A 904 16.90 -4.26 -26.17
C ARG A 904 16.04 -4.27 -24.92
N ASN A 905 14.81 -3.81 -25.10
CA ASN A 905 13.74 -3.97 -24.13
C ASN A 905 13.63 -5.44 -23.72
N ILE A 906 13.55 -5.69 -22.40
CA ILE A 906 13.24 -7.00 -21.80
C ILE A 906 11.72 -7.27 -21.80
N TYR A 907 10.90 -6.36 -22.33
CA TYR A 907 9.47 -6.58 -22.53
C TYR A 907 9.20 -7.07 -23.96
N ASP A 908 9.25 -8.39 -24.17
CA ASP A 908 8.77 -9.03 -25.41
C ASP A 908 7.29 -9.42 -25.32
N CYS A 909 6.48 -8.55 -24.70
CA CYS A 909 5.04 -8.69 -24.67
C CYS A 909 4.39 -7.31 -24.65
N ASN A 910 3.89 -6.88 -25.83
CA ASN A 910 2.74 -5.99 -26.08
C ASN A 910 2.98 -5.09 -27.28
N ASP A 911 1.92 -4.83 -28.04
CA ASP A 911 1.84 -3.93 -29.21
C ASP A 911 2.09 -2.43 -28.89
N THR A 912 2.67 -2.11 -27.72
CA THR A 912 2.97 -0.75 -27.25
C THR A 912 4.41 -0.38 -27.61
N LEU A 913 4.59 0.65 -28.45
CA LEU A 913 5.89 1.05 -29.01
C LEU A 913 6.52 2.24 -28.28
N LEU A 914 5.70 3.05 -27.62
CA LEU A 914 6.13 4.10 -26.71
C LEU A 914 5.09 4.19 -25.59
N GLN A 915 5.53 4.18 -24.35
CA GLN A 915 4.68 4.51 -23.21
C GLN A 915 5.53 5.19 -22.16
N TYR A 916 5.19 6.42 -21.80
CA TYR A 916 5.83 7.08 -20.69
C TYR A 916 5.56 6.33 -19.38
N ASP A 917 6.63 5.88 -18.74
CA ASP A 917 6.70 5.46 -17.35
C ASP A 917 7.88 6.21 -16.68
N ARG A 918 7.72 6.56 -15.40
CA ARG A 918 8.59 7.44 -14.60
C ARG A 918 10.07 7.02 -14.64
N ALA A 919 10.35 5.73 -14.84
CA ALA A 919 11.69 5.16 -14.85
C ALA A 919 12.25 4.85 -16.27
N SER A 920 11.39 4.76 -17.28
CA SER A 920 11.71 3.96 -18.47
C SER A 920 12.02 4.76 -19.74
N TYR A 921 11.60 6.03 -19.84
CA TYR A 921 11.82 6.82 -21.06
C TYR A 921 12.21 8.28 -20.78
N GLN A 922 13.33 8.69 -21.39
CA GLN A 922 13.83 10.07 -21.37
C GLN A 922 14.09 10.55 -22.79
N PHE A 923 14.07 11.87 -23.00
CA PHE A 923 14.48 12.44 -24.27
C PHE A 923 16.00 12.44 -24.39
N ALA A 924 16.52 12.06 -25.56
CA ALA A 924 17.85 12.44 -26.01
C ALA A 924 17.80 13.82 -26.66
N TYR A 925 18.66 14.74 -26.21
CA TYR A 925 18.69 16.12 -26.69
C TYR A 925 20.07 16.76 -26.48
N ASP A 926 20.31 17.88 -27.16
CA ASP A 926 21.51 18.71 -26.95
C ASP A 926 21.32 19.59 -25.70
N SER A 927 22.14 19.37 -24.68
CA SER A 927 22.06 20.03 -23.37
C SER A 927 22.39 21.54 -23.42
N LYS A 928 22.89 22.06 -24.54
CA LYS A 928 23.00 23.52 -24.73
C LYS A 928 21.67 24.17 -25.14
N TRP A 929 20.67 23.39 -25.57
CA TRP A 929 19.36 23.88 -25.98
C TRP A 929 18.24 23.51 -25.01
N TRP A 930 18.29 22.30 -24.46
CA TRP A 930 17.24 21.75 -23.63
C TRP A 930 17.72 21.44 -22.21
N GLU A 931 16.78 21.48 -21.29
CA GLU A 931 16.86 20.83 -19.99
C GLU A 931 15.63 19.93 -19.82
N GLN A 932 15.79 18.80 -19.14
CA GLN A 932 14.71 17.90 -18.80
C GLN A 932 14.65 17.73 -17.28
N HIS A 933 13.44 17.83 -16.75
CA HIS A 933 13.15 17.71 -15.31
C HIS A 933 11.88 16.88 -15.10
N VAL A 934 11.77 16.20 -13.96
CA VAL A 934 10.50 15.61 -13.52
C VAL A 934 9.91 16.56 -12.49
N ILE A 935 8.79 17.20 -12.81
CA ILE A 935 8.15 18.21 -11.95
C ILE A 935 6.73 17.75 -11.65
N GLY A 936 6.45 17.45 -10.37
CA GLY A 936 5.13 16.94 -9.95
C GLY A 936 4.75 15.63 -10.64
N GLY A 937 5.71 14.73 -10.86
CA GLY A 937 5.52 13.45 -11.56
C GLY A 937 5.44 13.54 -13.10
N CYS A 938 5.51 14.74 -13.67
CA CYS A 938 5.40 14.97 -15.11
C CYS A 938 6.77 15.25 -15.75
N LEU A 939 7.03 14.61 -16.90
CA LEU A 939 8.25 14.83 -17.68
C LEU A 939 8.20 16.21 -18.34
N THR A 940 9.14 17.08 -18.01
CA THR A 940 9.13 18.49 -18.42
C THR A 940 10.39 18.85 -19.18
N LEU A 941 10.23 19.27 -20.44
CA LEU A 941 11.30 19.84 -21.27
C LEU A 941 11.24 21.36 -21.21
N ILE A 942 12.35 21.98 -20.84
CA ILE A 942 12.53 23.43 -20.76
C ILE A 942 13.53 23.84 -21.84
N VAL A 943 13.19 24.87 -22.63
CA VAL A 943 14.14 25.47 -23.58
C VAL A 943 14.96 26.51 -22.85
N LYS A 944 16.29 26.39 -22.91
CA LYS A 944 17.20 27.33 -22.23
C LYS A 944 17.01 28.76 -22.77
N PRO A 945 17.14 29.81 -21.92
CA PRO A 945 17.03 31.19 -22.36
C PRO A 945 17.94 31.50 -23.56
N GLY A 946 17.38 32.07 -24.63
CA GLY A 946 18.10 32.40 -25.86
C GLY A 946 18.43 31.22 -26.79
N ALA A 947 17.99 30.00 -26.49
CA ALA A 947 18.35 28.78 -27.22
C ALA A 947 17.25 28.22 -28.15
N SER A 948 16.30 29.04 -28.63
CA SER A 948 15.30 28.58 -29.60
C SER A 948 15.83 28.66 -31.04
N LYS A 949 16.07 27.52 -31.69
CA LYS A 949 16.52 27.46 -33.10
C LYS A 949 15.82 26.33 -33.88
N PRO A 950 15.36 26.58 -35.12
CA PRO A 950 14.85 25.52 -35.99
C PRO A 950 15.87 24.40 -36.19
N GLY A 951 15.40 23.14 -36.19
CA GLY A 951 16.23 21.95 -36.39
C GLY A 951 16.94 21.40 -35.15
N ARG A 952 16.74 22.00 -33.97
CA ARG A 952 17.20 21.44 -32.69
C ARG A 952 16.03 20.75 -32.00
N TYR A 953 16.15 19.45 -31.79
CA TYR A 953 15.07 18.59 -31.33
C TYR A 953 15.44 17.80 -30.08
N ALA A 954 14.40 17.36 -29.37
CA ALA A 954 14.46 16.36 -28.32
C ALA A 954 13.73 15.11 -28.85
N VAL A 955 14.35 13.93 -28.75
CA VAL A 955 13.81 12.67 -29.27
C VAL A 955 13.68 11.57 -28.23
N MET A 956 12.70 10.69 -28.36
CA MET A 956 12.58 9.45 -27.59
C MET A 956 12.62 8.26 -28.55
N GLN A 957 13.40 7.23 -28.23
CA GLN A 957 13.45 6.02 -29.06
C GLN A 957 12.15 5.22 -28.91
N LEU A 958 11.64 4.70 -30.03
CA LEU A 958 10.53 3.73 -30.06
C LEU A 958 11.07 2.32 -29.80
N GLY A 959 10.27 1.48 -29.16
CA GLY A 959 10.66 0.10 -28.83
C GLY A 959 10.95 -0.78 -30.06
N LYS A 960 10.36 -0.46 -31.23
CA LYS A 960 10.60 -1.06 -32.55
C LYS A 960 10.34 -0.01 -33.64
N GLU A 961 10.93 -0.20 -34.81
CA GLU A 961 10.63 0.60 -36.02
C GLU A 961 9.13 0.51 -36.39
N LEU A 962 8.57 1.62 -36.85
CA LEU A 962 7.18 1.66 -37.31
C LEU A 962 7.07 1.15 -38.75
N GLU A 963 6.31 0.08 -38.96
CA GLU A 963 6.04 -0.48 -40.29
C GLU A 963 4.81 0.18 -40.94
N ARG A 964 4.96 0.61 -42.21
CA ARG A 964 3.95 1.28 -43.06
C ARG A 964 2.67 0.49 -43.29
N LYS A 965 2.71 -0.84 -43.16
CA LYS A 965 1.53 -1.71 -43.31
C LYS A 965 0.58 -1.68 -42.11
N TYR A 966 1.01 -1.13 -40.98
CA TYR A 966 0.23 -1.09 -39.74
C TYR A 966 -0.27 0.33 -39.43
N SER A 967 -1.37 0.40 -38.70
CA SER A 967 -1.91 1.65 -38.14
C SER A 967 -1.56 1.77 -36.66
N TYR A 968 -1.23 3.00 -36.23
CA TYR A 968 -0.81 3.29 -34.86
C TYR A 968 -1.69 4.38 -34.24
N ARG A 969 -1.90 4.30 -32.92
CA ARG A 969 -2.55 5.33 -32.12
C ARG A 969 -1.49 6.11 -31.37
N PHE A 970 -1.46 7.43 -31.54
CA PHE A 970 -0.72 8.35 -30.69
C PHE A 970 -1.67 8.99 -29.69
N SER A 971 -1.38 8.86 -28.40
CA SER A 971 -2.14 9.47 -27.30
C SER A 971 -1.20 10.27 -26.40
N VAL A 972 -1.58 11.49 -26.05
CA VAL A 972 -0.74 12.39 -25.24
C VAL A 972 -1.58 13.30 -24.34
N LYS A 973 -1.10 13.53 -23.13
CA LYS A 973 -1.59 14.57 -22.22
C LYS A 973 -0.46 15.50 -21.83
N TYR A 974 -0.56 16.77 -22.24
CA TYR A 974 0.51 17.75 -22.12
C TYR A 974 0.01 19.12 -21.68
N LYS A 975 0.87 19.92 -21.07
CA LYS A 975 0.69 21.35 -20.83
C LYS A 975 1.90 22.10 -21.38
N ILE A 976 1.70 23.29 -21.91
CA ILE A 976 2.77 24.03 -22.59
C ILE A 976 2.71 25.51 -22.24
N LYS A 977 3.89 26.09 -22.00
CA LYS A 977 4.13 27.52 -21.98
C LYS A 977 5.03 27.88 -23.17
N SER A 978 4.51 28.62 -24.14
CA SER A 978 5.24 28.98 -25.37
C SER A 978 4.65 30.25 -25.99
N GLU A 979 5.48 31.02 -26.69
CA GLU A 979 5.04 32.14 -27.54
C GLU A 979 4.43 31.64 -28.87
N SER A 980 4.64 30.36 -29.22
CA SER A 980 4.01 29.75 -30.40
C SER A 980 2.53 29.45 -30.15
N ASP A 981 1.71 29.69 -31.16
CA ASP A 981 0.28 29.35 -31.18
C ASP A 981 0.01 27.91 -31.65
N VAL A 982 1.04 27.20 -32.12
CA VAL A 982 0.93 25.84 -32.67
C VAL A 982 2.07 24.96 -32.17
N ILE A 983 1.75 23.70 -31.86
CA ILE A 983 2.75 22.65 -31.63
C ILE A 983 2.50 21.43 -32.53
N ASN A 984 3.58 20.84 -33.03
CA ASN A 984 3.55 19.61 -33.81
C ASN A 984 4.30 18.50 -33.10
N PHE A 985 3.73 17.31 -33.12
CA PHE A 985 4.34 16.07 -32.67
C PHE A 985 4.74 15.24 -33.88
N HIS A 986 5.94 14.65 -33.84
CA HIS A 986 6.53 14.00 -35.00
C HIS A 986 7.03 12.60 -34.67
N ILE A 987 7.12 11.77 -35.71
CA ILE A 987 7.99 10.60 -35.77
C ILE A 987 9.16 10.89 -36.71
N LYS A 988 10.34 10.35 -36.42
CA LYS A 988 11.59 10.61 -37.13
C LYS A 988 12.39 9.31 -37.30
N ASP A 989 13.17 9.25 -38.36
CA ASP A 989 14.15 8.20 -38.64
C ASP A 989 15.52 8.60 -38.06
N SER A 990 16.08 7.77 -37.18
CA SER A 990 17.34 8.04 -36.50
C SER A 990 18.48 8.14 -37.52
N GLY A 991 19.32 9.17 -37.38
CA GLY A 991 20.42 9.40 -38.32
C GLY A 991 20.06 10.05 -39.68
N SER A 992 18.79 10.32 -39.99
CA SER A 992 18.40 11.06 -41.21
C SER A 992 17.59 12.35 -40.93
N SER A 993 17.31 13.11 -41.99
CA SER A 993 16.45 14.30 -41.95
C SER A 993 14.97 13.98 -42.24
N LEU A 994 14.61 12.70 -42.37
CA LEU A 994 13.24 12.27 -42.65
C LEU A 994 12.39 12.29 -41.37
N TYR A 995 11.28 13.01 -41.40
CA TYR A 995 10.30 13.03 -40.32
C TYR A 995 8.87 13.17 -40.87
N GLN A 996 7.89 12.79 -40.03
CA GLN A 996 6.47 12.91 -40.31
C GLN A 996 5.76 13.54 -39.11
N ILE A 997 4.96 14.58 -39.35
CA ILE A 997 4.03 15.12 -38.36
C ILE A 997 2.90 14.11 -38.16
N ILE A 998 2.65 13.72 -36.92
CA ILE A 998 1.57 12.79 -36.54
C ILE A 998 0.40 13.51 -35.85
N LEU A 999 0.65 14.65 -35.21
CA LEU A 999 -0.37 15.51 -34.62
C LEU A 999 0.06 16.98 -34.73
N SER A 1000 -0.85 17.86 -35.13
CA SER A 1000 -0.69 19.32 -35.08
C SER A 1000 -1.82 19.89 -34.24
N ASP A 1001 -1.49 20.66 -33.20
CA ASP A 1001 -2.47 21.21 -32.27
C ASP A 1001 -2.37 22.74 -32.19
N ASN A 1002 -3.51 23.41 -32.30
CA ASN A 1002 -3.63 24.86 -32.15
C ASN A 1002 -3.85 25.17 -30.67
N ILE A 1003 -2.83 25.76 -30.05
CA ILE A 1003 -2.75 26.05 -28.62
C ILE A 1003 -2.93 27.53 -28.31
N LYS A 1004 -3.43 28.33 -29.27
CA LYS A 1004 -3.71 29.75 -29.06
C LYS A 1004 -4.67 29.94 -27.88
N GLY A 1005 -4.22 30.70 -26.87
CA GLY A 1005 -4.95 30.93 -25.63
C GLY A 1005 -4.77 29.86 -24.55
N LYS A 1006 -4.14 28.72 -24.87
CA LYS A 1006 -3.83 27.61 -23.95
C LYS A 1006 -2.33 27.42 -23.72
N ASN A 1007 -1.49 28.24 -24.34
CA ASN A 1007 -0.03 28.23 -24.29
C ASN A 1007 0.56 29.00 -23.09
N ASN A 1008 -0.22 29.19 -22.02
CA ASN A 1008 0.18 29.91 -20.80
C ASN A 1008 0.76 28.99 -19.70
N GLY A 1009 0.75 27.68 -19.91
CA GLY A 1009 1.26 26.68 -18.96
C GLY A 1009 0.31 26.28 -17.82
N LEU A 1010 -0.94 26.76 -17.82
CA LEU A 1010 -1.93 26.54 -16.76
C LEU A 1010 -2.86 25.35 -17.03
N GLU A 1011 -3.18 25.06 -18.29
CA GLU A 1011 -4.16 24.05 -18.67
C GLU A 1011 -3.50 22.76 -19.18
N TRP A 1012 -4.07 21.61 -18.81
CA TRP A 1012 -3.73 20.31 -19.40
C TRP A 1012 -4.57 20.05 -20.65
N ILE A 1013 -3.93 19.66 -21.73
CA ILE A 1013 -4.53 19.34 -23.03
C ILE A 1013 -4.30 17.85 -23.30
N GLU A 1014 -5.37 17.14 -23.66
CA GLU A 1014 -5.36 15.71 -23.92
C GLU A 1014 -5.81 15.44 -25.36
N LYS A 1015 -5.03 14.65 -26.11
CA LYS A 1015 -5.24 14.37 -27.52
C LYS A 1015 -4.95 12.91 -27.84
N SER A 1016 -5.71 12.36 -28.79
CA SER A 1016 -5.46 11.04 -29.35
C SER A 1016 -5.76 11.05 -30.85
N VAL A 1017 -4.86 10.49 -31.67
CA VAL A 1017 -4.99 10.44 -33.13
C VAL A 1017 -4.46 9.11 -33.67
N GLU A 1018 -5.08 8.60 -34.73
CA GLU A 1018 -4.57 7.43 -35.46
C GLU A 1018 -3.76 7.89 -36.68
N PHE A 1019 -2.63 7.25 -36.94
CA PHE A 1019 -1.75 7.59 -38.05
C PHE A 1019 -1.12 6.34 -38.69
N VAL A 1020 -0.77 6.47 -39.96
CA VAL A 1020 0.01 5.48 -40.71
C VAL A 1020 1.37 6.10 -41.04
N PRO A 1021 2.50 5.44 -40.74
CA PRO A 1021 3.83 5.95 -41.06
C PRO A 1021 4.04 5.89 -42.58
N LYS A 1022 4.65 6.95 -43.14
CA LYS A 1022 4.93 7.06 -44.59
C LYS A 1022 6.06 6.13 -45.07
N SER A 1023 6.84 5.55 -44.15
CA SER A 1023 7.98 4.67 -44.39
C SER A 1023 8.12 3.65 -43.26
N ASN A 1024 8.97 2.63 -43.45
CA ASN A 1024 9.22 1.57 -42.46
C ASN A 1024 10.34 1.88 -41.46
N PHE A 1025 11.01 3.03 -41.58
CA PHE A 1025 12.26 3.32 -40.86
C PHE A 1025 12.09 4.34 -39.72
N TYR A 1026 10.86 4.71 -39.35
CA TYR A 1026 10.67 5.64 -38.23
C TYR A 1026 10.84 4.92 -36.90
N ASP A 1027 11.80 5.36 -36.09
CA ASP A 1027 12.21 4.73 -34.83
C ASP A 1027 12.33 5.75 -33.68
N GLU A 1028 12.05 7.03 -33.90
CA GLU A 1028 12.08 8.10 -32.91
C GLU A 1028 10.76 8.87 -32.85
N PHE A 1029 10.33 9.27 -31.65
CA PHE A 1029 9.37 10.36 -31.42
C PHE A 1029 10.13 11.68 -31.22
N MET A 1030 9.67 12.80 -31.81
CA MET A 1030 10.43 14.05 -31.85
C MET A 1030 9.61 15.31 -31.49
N ILE A 1031 10.20 16.18 -30.66
CA ILE A 1031 9.75 17.55 -30.34
C ILE A 1031 10.80 18.58 -30.81
N VAL A 1032 10.37 19.70 -31.39
CA VAL A 1032 11.26 20.73 -31.96
C VAL A 1032 11.31 21.99 -31.08
N ALA A 1033 12.51 22.47 -30.77
CA ALA A 1033 12.74 23.58 -29.83
C ALA A 1033 12.08 24.89 -30.30
N SER A 1034 12.07 25.14 -31.61
CA SER A 1034 11.45 26.34 -32.19
C SER A 1034 9.94 26.43 -31.96
N GLN A 1035 9.28 25.33 -31.56
CA GLN A 1035 7.84 25.30 -31.25
C GLN A 1035 7.56 25.58 -29.76
N VAL A 1036 8.59 25.49 -28.92
CA VAL A 1036 8.56 25.79 -27.48
C VAL A 1036 9.41 27.06 -27.24
N SER A 1037 9.04 28.15 -27.92
CA SER A 1037 9.81 29.39 -27.97
C SER A 1037 9.37 30.40 -26.89
N GLY A 1038 10.26 31.33 -26.53
CA GLY A 1038 10.00 32.39 -25.55
C GLY A 1038 10.76 32.22 -24.23
N ASN A 1039 10.65 33.22 -23.36
CA ASN A 1039 11.29 33.19 -22.05
C ASN A 1039 10.55 32.28 -21.07
N ASN A 1040 11.29 31.40 -20.38
CA ASN A 1040 10.75 30.39 -19.46
C ASN A 1040 9.72 29.46 -20.13
N SER A 1041 9.93 29.15 -21.42
CA SER A 1041 9.06 28.25 -22.19
C SER A 1041 9.38 26.80 -21.91
N TYR A 1042 8.33 26.00 -21.77
CA TYR A 1042 8.44 24.58 -21.47
C TYR A 1042 7.24 23.82 -22.02
N ILE A 1043 7.44 22.51 -22.20
CA ILE A 1043 6.35 21.55 -22.39
C ILE A 1043 6.48 20.45 -21.35
N SER A 1044 5.37 20.10 -20.72
CA SER A 1044 5.30 19.07 -19.69
C SER A 1044 4.29 18.01 -20.08
N PHE A 1045 4.63 16.74 -19.87
CA PHE A 1045 3.86 15.57 -20.26
C PHE A 1045 3.43 14.79 -19.02
N ALA A 1046 2.13 14.56 -18.89
CA ALA A 1046 1.57 13.64 -17.90
C ALA A 1046 1.67 12.19 -18.41
N TYR A 1047 1.42 11.99 -19.71
CA TYR A 1047 1.71 10.73 -20.40
C TYR A 1047 1.90 10.96 -21.91
N ILE A 1048 2.63 10.05 -22.55
CA ILE A 1048 2.81 9.94 -24.01
C ILE A 1048 2.73 8.46 -24.37
N SER A 1049 2.00 8.09 -25.41
CA SER A 1049 1.87 6.70 -25.85
C SER A 1049 1.75 6.56 -27.36
N ILE A 1050 2.43 5.57 -27.93
CA ILE A 1050 2.25 5.10 -29.31
C ILE A 1050 2.00 3.59 -29.27
N VAL A 1051 0.84 3.15 -29.76
CA VAL A 1051 0.41 1.74 -29.73
C VAL A 1051 0.02 1.30 -31.13
N LYS A 1052 0.42 0.10 -31.54
CA LYS A 1052 -0.03 -0.55 -32.79
C LYS A 1052 -1.46 -1.04 -32.62
N ILE A 1053 -2.34 -0.68 -33.55
CA ILE A 1053 -3.78 -0.99 -33.48
C ILE A 1053 -4.14 -2.16 -34.40
N ARG A 1054 -3.64 -2.15 -35.64
CA ARG A 1054 -3.96 -3.11 -36.70
C ARG A 1054 -2.80 -3.29 -37.65
#